data_AF-A0A955NYQ2-F1
#
_entry.id   AF-A0A955NYQ2-F1
#
_cell.length_a   1.000
_cell.length_b   1.000
_cell.length_c   1.000
_cell.angle_alpha   90.00
_cell.angle_beta   90.00
_cell.angle_gamma   90.00
#
_symmetry.space_group_name_H-M   'P 1'
#
loop_
_entity.id
_entity.type
_entity.pdbx_description
1 polymer ?
#
loop_
_entity_poly.entity_id
_entity_poly.type
_entity_poly.pdbx_seq_one_letter_code
_entity_poly.pdbx_strand_id
1 'polypeptide(L)'
;MYFLPPASKVASLFLCLFFSFSGVAAEDWQIVPYEWTDGFENGELNSWETYPFFQDMGFNPTLRTVTEPAYEGSRSLSQNFIPTDTDFPVDRNRVGVMKRGHLIVSEETHLSCAVFLNADRKAEKLDVTLCSVAGEKWTMTLPSPPSNEWVVIERSPADFSSGKHTLPIGTEIEAAVVLSQFGVVSADRSYSLNLDGFSLTGSRPNRFVGVEPESTWLDPFQKSILHRHYRPGETISLTVELATVVESDPLGDVSVSIVDGNGNTVAKTSLEGEESWSNDSIYRLKESDPPGRWRARVNAVTESGNRIQNDLEFLVPIASVIDSHPRLLFTKQEVADRAEERSNSELQEIFDRARTVAKECITGATPGDYPEFNEVNDEYLGGGDFSPHWPDFMTWRNGLLSSVPARDGAFLYSLADDKEAGDAAKDLLLHVCNFSEWNHPWMKARGTHMYYPMGYTAYRAALSFDLLYPLLSEVEREQVAEGLFELGIEPCYLGEVVDNHIPSNISNHLGVSCTGGLLAAISLLGENPDNRYMEPHLSGILAKLEAHIHAAYLPDKSYAETFGYYHMDADMVSKAAAALEKNFGIDLTTTTHFKDAWTYPHYVSTPDGQNCLDMGDGSGNWGKNGKTSLLWIAQRLRDPMAWDRYLWSTGPEMYTEFPIEFYDYLWRPIDLQPESANSLPPSRLFEERGMAVFRSGWESEDLRLLYKAGPHTNHHHLDQGNFVLQYGGETLVDEGGYAKYYENKYYHSFYTQAVAHNTVLLGDYPESQDLADLRDDVKALDSYPRIIACTTGEVLDSLESELSSVYKGRLSSFRRSIIYPKSDYLVLFDDIEAHNEEQFDWLFHARGKESIRIDGTNVRIIQPNAQLRMEIVTPPDLNSRIRFHPHGDKSFVTLSTPEKLTEAQ
;
A
#
# COMPACT_ATOMS: atom_id res chain seq x y z
N MET A 1 32.01 -50.20 -5.95
CA MET A 1 32.82 -50.28 -7.18
C MET A 1 32.41 -49.09 -8.04
N TYR A 2 33.31 -48.12 -8.17
CA TYR A 2 33.10 -46.81 -8.80
C TYR A 2 32.96 -46.91 -10.32
N PHE A 3 32.06 -46.14 -10.92
CA PHE A 3 32.27 -45.52 -12.25
C PHE A 3 31.41 -44.25 -12.39
N LEU A 4 32.09 -43.09 -12.36
CA LEU A 4 31.60 -41.77 -12.78
C LEU A 4 31.89 -41.59 -14.29
N PRO A 5 31.00 -40.94 -15.06
CA PRO A 5 31.33 -40.24 -16.29
C PRO A 5 31.29 -38.70 -16.11
N PRO A 6 31.85 -37.91 -17.05
CA PRO A 6 32.66 -36.73 -16.73
C PRO A 6 31.88 -35.43 -16.60
N ALA A 7 32.36 -34.58 -15.69
CA ALA A 7 31.93 -33.20 -15.50
C ALA A 7 32.24 -32.33 -16.73
N SER A 8 31.20 -31.85 -17.41
CA SER A 8 31.25 -30.68 -18.28
C SER A 8 30.83 -29.45 -17.48
N LYS A 9 31.76 -28.51 -17.38
CA LYS A 9 31.68 -27.22 -16.71
C LYS A 9 30.43 -26.42 -17.13
N VAL A 10 29.49 -26.25 -16.21
CA VAL A 10 28.64 -25.05 -16.14
C VAL A 10 28.92 -24.47 -14.76
N ALA A 11 29.63 -23.35 -14.75
CA ALA A 11 30.06 -22.67 -13.54
C ALA A 11 28.84 -22.03 -12.88
N SER A 12 28.34 -22.64 -11.81
CA SER A 12 27.51 -21.96 -10.83
C SER A 12 28.37 -20.88 -10.16
N LEU A 13 28.08 -19.62 -10.46
CA LEU A 13 28.67 -18.47 -9.80
C LEU A 13 28.09 -18.36 -8.38
N PHE A 14 28.61 -19.16 -7.44
CA PHE A 14 28.48 -18.87 -6.01
C PHE A 14 29.44 -17.71 -5.71
N LEU A 15 28.92 -16.49 -5.76
CA LEU A 15 29.65 -15.31 -5.32
C LEU A 15 29.51 -15.22 -3.78
N CYS A 16 30.30 -16.01 -3.05
CA CYS A 16 30.62 -15.70 -1.66
C CYS A 16 31.51 -14.44 -1.66
N LEU A 17 30.88 -13.26 -1.65
CA LEU A 17 31.54 -12.01 -1.33
C LEU A 17 31.92 -12.03 0.16
N PHE A 18 33.10 -12.56 0.45
CA PHE A 18 33.88 -12.06 1.57
C PHE A 18 34.13 -10.58 1.27
N PHE A 19 33.38 -9.68 1.90
CA PHE A 19 33.76 -8.28 2.01
C PHE A 19 35.05 -8.21 2.81
N SER A 20 36.18 -8.34 2.13
CA SER A 20 37.40 -7.70 2.56
C SER A 20 37.13 -6.21 2.60
N PHE A 21 37.05 -5.63 3.80
CA PHE A 21 37.10 -4.19 4.04
C PHE A 21 38.40 -3.62 3.44
N SER A 22 38.38 -3.35 2.14
CA SER A 22 39.20 -2.30 1.55
C SER A 22 38.51 -1.00 1.90
N GLY A 23 39.07 -0.25 2.86
CA GLY A 23 38.58 1.06 3.25
C GLY A 23 38.46 1.98 2.04
N VAL A 24 37.24 2.10 1.53
CA VAL A 24 36.79 3.33 0.90
C VAL A 24 36.75 4.33 2.06
N ALA A 25 37.52 5.41 1.97
CA ALA A 25 37.41 6.48 2.94
C ALA A 25 35.93 6.86 3.02
N ALA A 26 35.35 6.91 4.22
CA ALA A 26 34.03 7.49 4.40
C ALA A 26 34.08 8.88 3.76
N GLU A 27 33.20 9.14 2.79
CA GLU A 27 33.12 10.48 2.22
C GLU A 27 32.55 11.39 3.30
N ASP A 28 33.33 12.39 3.72
CA ASP A 28 32.90 13.34 4.75
C ASP A 28 31.88 14.31 4.12
N TRP A 29 30.61 14.21 4.52
CA TRP A 29 29.54 15.13 4.12
C TRP A 29 29.56 16.38 5.00
N GLN A 30 29.20 17.56 4.47
CA GLN A 30 28.96 18.71 5.33
C GLN A 30 27.64 18.48 6.07
N ILE A 31 27.73 18.31 7.38
CA ILE A 31 26.60 18.07 8.25
C ILE A 31 26.15 19.38 8.90
N VAL A 32 24.83 19.59 8.98
CA VAL A 32 24.21 20.77 9.60
C VAL A 32 23.20 20.35 10.67
N PRO A 33 22.96 21.20 11.69
CA PRO A 33 21.93 20.95 12.70
C PRO A 33 20.56 20.73 12.07
N TYR A 34 19.80 19.80 12.65
CA TYR A 34 18.45 19.49 12.23
C TYR A 34 17.61 19.03 13.42
N GLU A 35 16.30 19.24 13.33
CA GLU A 35 15.36 18.90 14.38
C GLU A 35 14.07 18.37 13.74
N TRP A 36 13.61 17.21 14.23
CA TRP A 36 12.24 16.77 14.02
C TRP A 36 11.38 17.40 15.09
N THR A 37 10.34 18.12 14.73
CA THR A 37 9.45 18.74 15.71
C THR A 37 7.99 18.59 15.29
N ASP A 38 7.13 18.19 16.22
CA ASP A 38 5.69 18.06 16.01
C ASP A 38 4.94 18.52 17.27
N GLY A 39 4.10 19.54 17.12
CA GLY A 39 3.21 20.06 18.16
C GLY A 39 1.72 20.03 17.80
N PHE A 40 1.36 19.44 16.65
CA PHE A 40 -0.03 19.11 16.25
C PHE A 40 -1.07 20.25 16.22
N GLU A 41 -0.65 21.51 16.36
CA GLU A 41 -1.52 22.69 16.45
C GLU A 41 -2.39 22.92 15.20
N ASN A 42 -1.86 22.60 14.02
CA ASN A 42 -2.57 22.69 12.74
C ASN A 42 -3.60 21.55 12.55
N GLY A 43 -3.60 20.55 13.41
CA GLY A 43 -4.47 19.38 13.32
C GLY A 43 -3.96 18.26 12.42
N GLU A 44 -2.81 18.44 11.77
CA GLU A 44 -2.14 17.45 10.93
C GLU A 44 -1.56 16.30 11.75
N LEU A 45 -1.43 15.12 11.13
CA LEU A 45 -0.80 13.96 11.75
C LEU A 45 0.73 14.03 11.63
N ASN A 46 1.26 14.86 10.72
CA ASN A 46 2.69 15.05 10.45
C ASN A 46 3.44 13.73 10.25
N SER A 47 2.92 12.84 9.41
CA SER A 47 3.49 11.52 9.11
C SER A 47 3.65 10.59 10.33
N TRP A 48 2.87 10.81 11.39
CA TRP A 48 2.71 9.81 12.44
C TRP A 48 1.66 8.78 12.02
N GLU A 49 1.94 7.51 12.29
CA GLU A 49 1.00 6.41 12.09
C GLU A 49 0.92 5.52 13.34
N THR A 50 -0.04 4.61 13.37
CA THR A 50 -0.23 3.71 14.50
C THR A 50 0.82 2.62 14.54
N TYR A 51 1.33 2.32 15.74
CA TYR A 51 2.17 1.16 15.96
C TYR A 51 1.77 0.44 17.27
N PRO A 52 1.36 -0.84 17.24
CA PRO A 52 1.19 -1.70 16.06
C PRO A 52 0.22 -1.13 15.02
N PHE A 53 0.41 -1.53 13.76
CA PHE A 53 -0.36 -1.00 12.63
C PHE A 53 -1.85 -1.34 12.74
N PHE A 54 -2.68 -0.37 12.36
CA PHE A 54 -4.12 -0.59 12.21
C PHE A 54 -4.40 -1.36 10.91
N GLN A 55 -5.44 -2.20 10.91
CA GLN A 55 -5.73 -3.11 9.79
C GLN A 55 -6.20 -2.40 8.51
N ASP A 56 -6.85 -1.24 8.61
CA ASP A 56 -7.20 -0.39 7.46
C ASP A 56 -6.55 0.99 7.64
N MET A 57 -5.28 1.07 7.28
CA MET A 57 -4.45 2.26 7.45
C MET A 57 -5.00 3.46 6.70
N GLY A 58 -5.76 3.24 5.61
CA GLY A 58 -6.33 4.31 4.80
C GLY A 58 -7.64 4.90 5.34
N PHE A 59 -8.29 4.29 6.34
CA PHE A 59 -9.47 4.85 7.02
C PHE A 59 -9.23 5.14 8.51
N ASN A 60 -8.19 4.56 9.10
CA ASN A 60 -7.90 4.49 10.53
C ASN A 60 -8.61 5.56 11.42
N PRO A 61 -9.74 5.21 12.04
CA PRO A 61 -10.52 6.16 12.84
C PRO A 61 -9.94 6.37 14.25
N THR A 62 -8.88 5.64 14.59
CA THR A 62 -8.33 5.58 15.96
C THR A 62 -7.21 6.58 16.20
N LEU A 63 -6.57 7.05 15.13
CA LEU A 63 -5.51 8.06 15.17
C LEU A 63 -6.07 9.41 14.73
N ARG A 64 -5.89 10.45 15.56
CA ARG A 64 -6.28 11.83 15.22
C ARG A 64 -5.63 12.83 16.16
N THR A 65 -5.65 14.10 15.80
CA THR A 65 -5.37 15.18 16.76
C THR A 65 -6.60 15.50 17.62
N VAL A 66 -6.38 15.81 18.90
CA VAL A 66 -7.44 16.16 19.87
C VAL A 66 -7.05 17.40 20.65
N THR A 67 -8.05 18.16 21.10
CA THR A 67 -7.82 19.32 21.98
C THR A 67 -7.74 18.94 23.45
N GLU A 68 -8.19 17.74 23.83
CA GLU A 68 -8.15 17.26 25.21
C GLU A 68 -7.77 15.76 25.25
N PRO A 69 -6.88 15.34 26.15
CA PRO A 69 -6.16 16.17 27.14
C PRO A 69 -5.21 17.16 26.46
N ALA A 70 -5.19 18.41 26.92
CA ALA A 70 -4.25 19.42 26.44
C ALA A 70 -2.94 19.38 27.24
N TYR A 71 -1.79 19.44 26.57
CA TYR A 71 -0.51 19.73 27.18
C TYR A 71 -0.23 21.22 26.97
N GLU A 72 0.02 22.02 28.01
CA GLU A 72 0.28 23.47 27.85
C GLU A 72 -0.74 24.29 27.01
N GLY A 73 -1.94 23.76 26.78
CA GLY A 73 -2.98 24.38 25.94
C GLY A 73 -2.89 24.03 24.44
N SER A 74 -1.98 23.16 24.02
CA SER A 74 -1.86 22.63 22.66
C SER A 74 -2.75 21.41 22.40
N ARG A 75 -2.93 21.11 21.10
CA ARG A 75 -3.50 19.87 20.60
C ARG A 75 -2.48 18.75 20.72
N SER A 76 -2.95 17.54 21.02
CA SER A 76 -2.10 16.34 21.05
C SER A 76 -2.53 15.35 19.98
N LEU A 77 -1.57 14.58 19.47
CA LEU A 77 -1.85 13.39 18.68
C LEU A 77 -2.38 12.31 19.62
N SER A 78 -3.53 11.71 19.30
CA SER A 78 -4.20 10.70 20.10
C SER A 78 -4.37 9.42 19.31
N GLN A 79 -3.84 8.32 19.85
CA GLN A 79 -4.11 6.97 19.38
C GLN A 79 -5.00 6.23 20.36
N ASN A 80 -6.21 5.89 19.92
CA ASN A 80 -7.18 5.14 20.71
C ASN A 80 -7.07 3.63 20.48
N PHE A 81 -7.28 2.85 21.54
CA PHE A 81 -7.28 1.40 21.53
C PHE A 81 -8.50 0.88 22.29
N ILE A 82 -9.26 -0.01 21.67
CA ILE A 82 -10.36 -0.74 22.31
C ILE A 82 -9.92 -2.20 22.40
N PRO A 83 -9.71 -2.74 23.61
CA PRO A 83 -9.23 -4.10 23.75
C PRO A 83 -10.23 -5.13 23.27
N THR A 84 -9.75 -6.05 22.43
CA THR A 84 -10.39 -7.34 22.18
C THR A 84 -9.79 -8.44 23.07
N ASP A 85 -8.49 -8.31 23.34
CA ASP A 85 -7.70 -9.19 24.20
C ASP A 85 -7.93 -8.88 25.69
N THR A 86 -8.91 -9.55 26.30
CA THR A 86 -9.24 -9.38 27.72
C THR A 86 -8.83 -10.56 28.61
N ASP A 87 -8.40 -11.68 28.02
CA ASP A 87 -8.14 -12.91 28.75
C ASP A 87 -6.70 -13.02 29.24
N PHE A 88 -6.58 -13.41 30.51
CA PHE A 88 -5.32 -13.58 31.24
C PHE A 88 -4.74 -14.99 30.99
N PRO A 89 -3.41 -15.20 30.85
CA PRO A 89 -2.31 -14.29 31.22
C PRO A 89 -1.24 -14.10 30.13
N VAL A 90 -1.34 -13.12 29.21
CA VAL A 90 -0.17 -12.48 28.55
C VAL A 90 -0.50 -11.06 28.01
N ASP A 91 -0.40 -10.06 28.87
CA ASP A 91 0.46 -8.85 28.87
C ASP A 91 0.91 -8.12 27.58
N ARG A 92 0.26 -8.24 26.41
CA ARG A 92 0.66 -7.44 25.21
C ARG A 92 -0.44 -6.56 24.63
N ASN A 93 -1.23 -5.93 25.49
CA ASN A 93 -2.13 -4.85 25.08
C ASN A 93 -1.30 -3.58 24.81
N ARG A 94 -0.97 -3.36 23.54
CA ARG A 94 -0.08 -2.29 23.09
C ARG A 94 -0.86 -1.16 22.45
N VAL A 95 -0.47 0.08 22.76
CA VAL A 95 -0.97 1.29 22.08
C VAL A 95 0.20 2.25 21.89
N GLY A 96 0.35 2.73 20.66
CA GLY A 96 1.51 3.54 20.31
C GLY A 96 1.42 4.14 18.92
N VAL A 97 2.43 4.95 18.63
CA VAL A 97 2.58 5.67 17.37
C VAL A 97 4.03 5.60 16.91
N MET A 98 4.22 5.67 15.60
CA MET A 98 5.53 5.67 14.95
C MET A 98 5.61 6.83 13.95
N LYS A 99 6.80 7.41 13.83
CA LYS A 99 7.15 8.37 12.78
C LYS A 99 8.42 7.93 12.07
N ARG A 100 8.42 8.01 10.74
CA ARG A 100 9.61 7.80 9.90
C ARG A 100 10.32 9.13 9.62
N GLY A 101 11.63 9.09 9.41
CA GLY A 101 12.44 10.27 9.06
C GLY A 101 13.89 9.90 8.77
N HIS A 102 14.76 10.89 8.56
CA HIS A 102 16.22 10.68 8.56
C HIS A 102 16.94 11.71 9.43
N LEU A 103 17.76 11.24 10.38
CA LEU A 103 18.51 12.07 11.32
C LEU A 103 19.79 11.37 11.76
N ILE A 104 20.88 12.12 11.84
CA ILE A 104 22.18 11.65 12.35
C ILE A 104 22.32 12.12 13.80
N VAL A 105 22.60 11.18 14.71
CA VAL A 105 22.83 11.47 16.12
C VAL A 105 24.11 12.31 16.28
N SER A 106 24.03 13.46 16.95
CA SER A 106 25.16 14.33 17.30
C SER A 106 25.33 14.46 18.82
N GLU A 107 26.39 15.13 19.28
CA GLU A 107 26.58 15.41 20.70
C GLU A 107 25.46 16.31 21.27
N GLU A 108 24.82 17.12 20.43
CA GLU A 108 23.66 17.95 20.79
C GLU A 108 22.31 17.22 20.65
N THR A 109 22.30 15.95 20.24
CA THR A 109 21.05 15.20 20.13
C THR A 109 20.35 15.13 21.49
N HIS A 110 19.08 15.48 21.46
CA HIS A 110 18.18 15.51 22.60
C HIS A 110 16.78 15.14 22.10
N LEU A 111 16.11 14.26 22.84
CA LEU A 111 14.70 13.94 22.63
C LEU A 111 13.88 14.57 23.74
N SER A 112 12.84 15.31 23.37
CA SER A 112 11.80 15.75 24.29
C SER A 112 10.41 15.38 23.78
N CYS A 113 9.53 14.91 24.65
CA CYS A 113 8.10 14.76 24.34
C CYS A 113 7.25 14.67 25.60
N ALA A 114 5.97 15.00 25.50
CA ALA A 114 4.98 14.78 26.54
C ALA A 114 4.05 13.63 26.14
N VAL A 115 3.83 12.68 27.04
CA VAL A 115 2.94 11.53 26.82
C VAL A 115 1.86 11.47 27.89
N PHE A 116 0.60 11.32 27.48
CA PHE A 116 -0.54 11.10 28.37
C PHE A 116 -1.21 9.76 28.06
N LEU A 117 -1.28 8.89 29.06
CA LEU A 117 -1.95 7.59 28.95
C LEU A 117 -3.34 7.68 29.58
N ASN A 118 -4.40 7.69 28.76
CA ASN A 118 -5.76 7.61 29.27
C ASN A 118 -6.10 6.15 29.55
N ALA A 119 -6.27 5.81 30.83
CA ALA A 119 -6.49 4.44 31.27
C ALA A 119 -7.06 4.38 32.68
N ASP A 120 -7.76 3.29 33.00
CA ASP A 120 -8.26 2.99 34.35
C ASP A 120 -7.18 2.40 35.30
N ARG A 121 -5.98 2.14 34.78
CA ARG A 121 -4.84 1.54 35.47
C ARG A 121 -3.53 2.05 34.90
N LYS A 122 -2.43 1.89 35.64
CA LYS A 122 -1.08 2.17 35.14
C LYS A 122 -0.70 1.19 34.04
N ALA A 123 -0.03 1.68 33.00
CA ALA A 123 0.68 0.81 32.07
C ALA A 123 1.80 0.05 32.81
N GLU A 124 2.24 -1.07 32.27
CA GLU A 124 3.41 -1.78 32.78
C GLU A 124 4.68 -1.03 32.43
N LYS A 125 4.72 -0.47 31.22
CA LYS A 125 5.83 0.32 30.71
C LYS A 125 5.39 1.27 29.59
N LEU A 126 6.19 2.31 29.40
CA LEU A 126 6.22 3.18 28.24
C LEU A 126 7.63 3.15 27.66
N ASP A 127 7.74 2.73 26.40
CA ASP A 127 9.00 2.65 25.65
C ASP A 127 9.05 3.78 24.62
N VAL A 128 10.18 4.49 24.56
CA VAL A 128 10.55 5.33 23.41
C VAL A 128 11.73 4.66 22.72
N THR A 129 11.57 4.31 21.44
CA THR A 129 12.56 3.57 20.67
C THR A 129 12.97 4.36 19.44
N LEU A 130 14.28 4.55 19.26
CA LEU A 130 14.87 5.06 18.03
C LEU A 130 15.39 3.87 17.21
N CYS A 131 14.93 3.77 15.96
CA CYS A 131 15.30 2.70 15.04
C CYS A 131 16.39 3.22 14.09
N SER A 132 17.51 2.50 13.99
CA SER A 132 18.62 2.89 13.11
C SER A 132 18.52 2.24 11.74
N VAL A 133 19.08 2.90 10.71
CA VAL A 133 19.26 2.33 9.35
C VAL A 133 20.14 1.06 9.33
N ALA A 134 20.87 0.82 10.43
CA ALA A 134 21.65 -0.41 10.64
C ALA A 134 20.77 -1.59 11.07
N GLY A 135 19.51 -1.38 11.42
CA GLY A 135 18.57 -2.39 11.89
C GLY A 135 18.58 -2.58 13.41
N GLU A 136 19.03 -1.58 14.17
CA GLU A 136 19.11 -1.67 15.64
C GLU A 136 17.99 -0.86 16.30
N LYS A 137 17.42 -1.42 17.38
CA LYS A 137 16.49 -0.72 18.28
C LYS A 137 17.28 -0.15 19.45
N TRP A 138 17.17 1.15 19.66
CA TRP A 138 17.72 1.87 20.81
C TRP A 138 16.57 2.35 21.67
N THR A 139 16.34 1.68 22.80
CA THR A 139 15.13 1.89 23.60
C THR A 139 15.47 2.50 24.95
N MET A 140 14.63 3.42 25.38
CA MET A 140 14.53 3.86 26.76
C MET A 140 13.14 3.47 27.31
N THR A 141 13.11 2.96 28.54
CA THR A 141 11.90 2.40 29.15
C THR A 141 11.57 3.13 30.45
N LEU A 142 10.33 3.59 30.57
CA LEU A 142 9.74 4.08 31.80
C LEU A 142 8.83 2.99 32.40
N PRO A 143 9.23 2.35 33.52
CA PRO A 143 8.38 1.35 34.16
C PRO A 143 7.23 2.02 34.91
N SER A 144 6.03 1.46 34.76
CA SER A 144 4.82 1.84 35.48
C SER A 144 4.50 3.35 35.51
N PRO A 145 4.43 4.01 34.32
CA PRO A 145 4.11 5.43 34.24
C PRO A 145 2.73 5.73 34.85
N PRO A 146 2.49 6.95 35.37
CA PRO A 146 1.17 7.36 35.81
C PRO A 146 0.18 7.37 34.63
N SER A 147 -1.09 7.14 34.93
CA SER A 147 -2.19 7.26 33.97
C SER A 147 -3.00 8.50 34.29
N ASN A 148 -3.61 9.09 33.25
CA ASN A 148 -4.41 10.32 33.32
C ASN A 148 -3.62 11.56 33.77
N GLU A 149 -2.31 11.55 33.53
CA GLU A 149 -1.38 12.64 33.82
C GLU A 149 -0.36 12.74 32.67
N TRP A 150 0.12 13.95 32.39
CA TRP A 150 1.20 14.17 31.42
C TRP A 150 2.55 13.75 32.00
N VAL A 151 3.26 12.91 31.26
CA VAL A 151 4.62 12.48 31.54
C VAL A 151 5.55 13.16 30.54
N VAL A 152 6.38 14.09 31.04
CA VAL A 152 7.41 14.75 30.23
C VAL A 152 8.66 13.87 30.20
N ILE A 153 9.15 13.62 29.00
CA ILE A 153 10.34 12.84 28.69
C ILE A 153 11.37 13.79 28.10
N GLU A 154 12.55 13.85 28.69
CA GLU A 154 13.71 14.61 28.20
C GLU A 154 14.94 13.70 28.29
N ARG A 155 15.53 13.33 27.16
CA ARG A 155 16.56 12.28 27.10
C ARG A 155 17.70 12.62 26.15
N SER A 156 18.88 12.19 26.55
CA SER A 156 20.10 12.23 25.74
C SER A 156 20.35 10.87 25.08
N PRO A 157 21.23 10.77 24.07
CA PRO A 157 21.63 9.49 23.48
C PRO A 157 22.08 8.45 24.51
N ALA A 158 22.73 8.87 25.60
CA ALA A 158 23.20 7.97 26.64
C ALA A 158 22.07 7.23 27.40
N ASP A 159 20.83 7.73 27.32
CA ASP A 159 19.67 7.12 27.96
C ASP A 159 19.01 6.02 27.11
N PHE A 160 19.35 5.94 25.83
CA PHE A 160 18.86 4.90 24.92
C PHE A 160 19.86 3.76 24.85
N SER A 161 19.36 2.53 24.91
CA SER A 161 20.23 1.35 24.94
C SER A 161 19.76 0.23 24.02
N SER A 162 20.74 -0.51 23.51
CA SER A 162 20.54 -1.79 22.84
C SER A 162 21.38 -2.85 23.55
N GLY A 163 20.71 -3.69 24.35
CA GLY A 163 21.38 -4.62 25.26
C GLY A 163 22.23 -3.91 26.32
N LYS A 164 23.56 -3.91 26.14
CA LYS A 164 24.53 -3.27 27.07
C LYS A 164 25.16 -2.00 26.49
N HIS A 165 24.84 -1.66 25.26
CA HIS A 165 25.42 -0.51 24.56
C HIS A 165 24.46 0.67 24.64
N THR A 166 25.00 1.89 24.69
CA THR A 166 24.25 3.15 24.58
C THR A 166 24.28 3.66 23.15
N LEU A 167 23.30 4.47 22.75
CA LEU A 167 23.19 5.02 21.40
C LEU A 167 24.46 5.80 20.99
N PRO A 168 25.20 5.34 19.97
CA PRO A 168 26.42 6.01 19.52
C PRO A 168 26.14 7.32 18.76
N ILE A 169 27.05 8.29 18.91
CA ILE A 169 27.13 9.45 18.01
C ILE A 169 27.44 8.98 16.58
N GLY A 170 26.83 9.62 15.59
CA GLY A 170 26.93 9.27 14.17
C GLY A 170 25.97 8.15 13.74
N THR A 171 25.14 7.62 14.65
CA THR A 171 24.10 6.66 14.28
C THR A 171 23.04 7.37 13.43
N GLU A 172 22.71 6.80 12.28
CA GLU A 172 21.60 7.24 11.43
C GLU A 172 20.29 6.61 11.89
N ILE A 173 19.33 7.45 12.29
CA ILE A 173 17.98 7.09 12.74
C ILE A 173 17.02 7.22 11.58
N GLU A 174 16.18 6.20 11.39
CA GLU A 174 15.14 6.14 10.35
C GLU A 174 13.71 6.19 10.89
N ALA A 175 13.50 5.91 12.18
CA ALA A 175 12.18 6.01 12.80
C ALA A 175 12.26 6.22 14.32
N ALA A 176 11.20 6.82 14.87
CA ALA A 176 10.94 6.91 16.29
C ALA A 176 9.60 6.24 16.62
N VAL A 177 9.56 5.43 17.68
CA VAL A 177 8.37 4.71 18.15
C VAL A 177 8.10 5.09 19.61
N VAL A 178 6.88 5.51 19.91
CA VAL A 178 6.39 5.75 21.29
C VAL A 178 5.30 4.73 21.58
N LEU A 179 5.56 3.81 22.50
CA LEU A 179 4.74 2.61 22.69
C LEU A 179 4.49 2.33 24.18
N SER A 180 3.22 2.26 24.56
CA SER A 180 2.80 1.82 25.89
C SER A 180 2.30 0.38 25.86
N GLN A 181 2.54 -0.35 26.95
CA GLN A 181 2.02 -1.69 27.16
C GLN A 181 1.21 -1.73 28.45
N PHE A 182 -0.04 -2.16 28.35
CA PHE A 182 -0.90 -2.48 29.48
C PHE A 182 -0.89 -3.99 29.72
N GLY A 183 -1.02 -4.39 30.99
CA GLY A 183 -1.26 -5.79 31.36
C GLY A 183 -2.69 -6.20 31.03
N VAL A 184 -3.39 -6.77 32.01
CA VAL A 184 -4.84 -7.03 31.88
C VAL A 184 -5.58 -5.73 31.61
N VAL A 185 -6.56 -5.74 30.71
CA VAL A 185 -7.42 -4.61 30.33
C VAL A 185 -8.89 -5.01 30.39
N SER A 186 -9.81 -4.06 30.18
CA SER A 186 -11.25 -4.31 30.10
C SER A 186 -11.79 -4.02 28.71
N ALA A 187 -12.60 -4.92 28.14
CA ALA A 187 -13.32 -4.68 26.88
C ALA A 187 -14.35 -3.54 26.99
N ASP A 188 -14.79 -3.19 28.20
CA ASP A 188 -15.74 -2.09 28.43
C ASP A 188 -15.07 -0.71 28.53
N ARG A 189 -13.75 -0.63 28.30
CA ARG A 189 -12.96 0.61 28.40
C ARG A 189 -12.18 0.85 27.11
N SER A 190 -12.03 2.12 26.77
CA SER A 190 -11.01 2.56 25.82
C SER A 190 -9.75 2.96 26.57
N TYR A 191 -8.61 2.73 25.92
CA TYR A 191 -7.30 3.17 26.35
C TYR A 191 -6.76 4.09 25.26
N SER A 192 -5.98 5.10 25.62
CA SER A 192 -5.31 5.91 24.60
C SER A 192 -3.92 6.35 25.00
N LEU A 193 -3.07 6.54 24.00
CA LEU A 193 -1.80 7.23 24.11
C LEU A 193 -1.95 8.58 23.41
N ASN A 194 -1.65 9.66 24.12
CA ASN A 194 -1.61 11.00 23.55
C ASN A 194 -0.16 11.50 23.60
N LEU A 195 0.32 12.07 22.50
CA LEU A 195 1.67 12.57 22.30
C LEU A 195 1.60 14.05 21.93
N ASP A 196 2.45 14.85 22.55
CA ASP A 196 2.60 16.26 22.21
C ASP A 196 4.05 16.74 22.45
N GLY A 197 4.40 17.87 21.84
CA GLY A 197 5.70 18.53 21.98
C GLY A 197 6.86 17.61 21.63
N PHE A 198 6.70 16.75 20.62
CA PHE A 198 7.77 15.87 20.19
C PHE A 198 8.87 16.69 19.54
N SER A 199 10.10 16.55 20.03
CA SER A 199 11.31 17.07 19.41
C SER A 199 12.42 16.03 19.47
N LEU A 200 13.13 15.84 18.37
CA LEU A 200 14.39 15.10 18.31
C LEU A 200 15.41 15.94 17.54
N THR A 201 16.40 16.46 18.27
CA THR A 201 17.51 17.21 17.68
C THR A 201 18.62 16.29 17.19
N GLY A 202 19.36 16.75 16.21
CA GLY A 202 20.54 16.08 15.71
C GLY A 202 21.06 16.80 14.49
N SER A 203 21.32 16.05 13.44
CA SER A 203 22.07 16.52 12.29
C SER A 203 21.61 15.87 11.00
N ARG A 204 21.86 16.52 9.86
CA ARG A 204 21.63 15.96 8.52
C ARG A 204 22.65 16.47 7.51
N PRO A 205 22.84 15.82 6.35
CA PRO A 205 23.60 16.40 5.25
C PRO A 205 23.01 17.74 4.78
N ASN A 206 23.88 18.73 4.54
CA ASN A 206 23.48 20.01 3.95
C ASN A 206 23.06 19.83 2.48
N ARG A 207 22.33 20.80 1.93
CA ARG A 207 21.81 20.75 0.55
C ARG A 207 21.71 22.13 -0.09
N PHE A 208 21.60 22.13 -1.41
CA PHE A 208 21.21 23.29 -2.21
C PHE A 208 19.69 23.37 -2.37
N VAL A 209 19.17 24.59 -2.41
CA VAL A 209 17.77 24.94 -2.69
C VAL A 209 17.73 25.74 -4.00
N GLY A 210 16.80 25.42 -4.89
CA GLY A 210 16.53 26.20 -6.10
C GLY A 210 15.83 27.52 -5.74
N VAL A 211 16.37 28.62 -6.24
CA VAL A 211 15.83 29.98 -6.09
C VAL A 211 15.13 30.43 -7.36
N GLU A 212 15.75 30.16 -8.52
CA GLU A 212 15.15 30.40 -9.82
C GLU A 212 15.53 29.25 -10.77
N PRO A 213 14.58 28.34 -11.10
CA PRO A 213 13.25 28.24 -10.50
C PRO A 213 13.29 27.85 -9.01
N GLU A 214 12.26 28.24 -8.26
CA GLU A 214 12.06 27.84 -6.86
C GLU A 214 11.99 26.30 -6.73
N SER A 215 12.40 25.76 -5.58
CA SER A 215 12.28 24.34 -5.29
C SER A 215 11.65 24.02 -3.94
N THR A 216 10.89 22.93 -3.86
CA THR A 216 10.39 22.36 -2.60
C THR A 216 11.19 21.12 -2.21
N TRP A 217 11.59 21.04 -0.93
CA TRP A 217 12.12 19.82 -0.33
C TRP A 217 10.96 18.99 0.25
N LEU A 218 10.79 17.78 -0.26
CA LEU A 218 9.82 16.81 0.22
C LEU A 218 10.54 15.83 1.15
N ASP A 219 10.48 16.10 2.45
CA ASP A 219 11.22 15.34 3.47
C ASP A 219 10.87 13.84 3.50
N PRO A 220 9.59 13.40 3.43
CA PRO A 220 9.26 11.98 3.45
C PRO A 220 9.87 11.16 2.31
N PHE A 221 10.21 11.82 1.19
CA PHE A 221 10.79 11.18 0.00
C PHE A 221 12.26 11.52 -0.21
N GLN A 222 12.82 12.44 0.60
CA GLN A 222 14.19 12.97 0.46
C GLN A 222 14.47 13.52 -0.94
N LYS A 223 13.51 14.24 -1.53
CA LYS A 223 13.59 14.80 -2.89
C LYS A 223 13.46 16.32 -2.90
N SER A 224 14.19 16.99 -3.78
CA SER A 224 13.95 18.39 -4.12
C SER A 224 13.31 18.51 -5.50
N ILE A 225 12.15 19.17 -5.58
CA ILE A 225 11.39 19.37 -6.82
C ILE A 225 11.45 20.83 -7.25
N LEU A 226 11.88 21.11 -8.49
CA LEU A 226 11.79 22.45 -9.07
C LEU A 226 10.35 22.78 -9.48
N HIS A 227 9.93 24.02 -9.26
CA HIS A 227 8.61 24.53 -9.66
C HIS A 227 8.53 24.88 -11.15
N ARG A 228 9.18 24.06 -11.99
CA ARG A 228 9.30 24.30 -13.42
C ARG A 228 9.57 23.02 -14.18
N HIS A 229 8.90 22.86 -15.31
CA HIS A 229 9.28 21.90 -16.36
C HIS A 229 10.00 22.62 -17.50
N TYR A 230 10.77 21.87 -18.28
CA TYR A 230 11.42 22.41 -19.47
C TYR A 230 10.98 21.64 -20.72
N ARG A 231 10.63 22.37 -21.78
CA ARG A 231 10.22 21.81 -23.08
C ARG A 231 11.38 21.84 -24.08
N PRO A 232 11.37 20.97 -25.12
CA PRO A 232 12.30 21.09 -26.23
C PRO A 232 12.38 22.51 -26.79
N GLY A 233 13.61 22.98 -27.04
CA GLY A 233 13.91 24.33 -27.49
C GLY A 233 14.20 25.33 -26.36
N GLU A 234 13.74 25.06 -25.13
CA GLU A 234 14.02 25.89 -23.95
C GLU A 234 15.43 25.67 -23.41
N THR A 235 15.94 26.68 -22.70
CA THR A 235 17.24 26.63 -22.05
C THR A 235 17.04 26.41 -20.56
N ILE A 236 17.74 25.43 -20.01
CA ILE A 236 17.83 25.18 -18.58
C ILE A 236 18.78 26.23 -17.99
N SER A 237 18.21 27.09 -17.15
CA SER A 237 18.88 28.02 -16.25
C SER A 237 18.63 27.60 -14.82
N LEU A 238 19.55 27.92 -13.92
CA LEU A 238 19.41 27.58 -12.51
C LEU A 238 20.15 28.58 -11.63
N THR A 239 19.47 29.05 -10.58
CA THR A 239 20.05 29.75 -9.43
C THR A 239 19.80 28.94 -8.17
N VAL A 240 20.84 28.74 -7.36
CA VAL A 240 20.76 27.96 -6.12
C VAL A 240 21.43 28.68 -4.95
N GLU A 241 20.95 28.37 -3.75
CA GLU A 241 21.53 28.79 -2.47
C GLU A 241 21.72 27.58 -1.56
N LEU A 242 22.53 27.72 -0.51
CA LEU A 242 22.62 26.70 0.54
C LEU A 242 21.39 26.77 1.45
N ALA A 243 20.83 25.61 1.79
CA ALA A 243 19.75 25.54 2.79
C ALA A 243 20.19 26.02 4.17
N THR A 244 21.47 25.84 4.51
CA THR A 244 22.05 26.32 5.77
C THR A 244 23.49 26.77 5.51
N VAL A 245 23.81 28.00 5.86
CA VAL A 245 25.16 28.57 5.71
C VAL A 245 26.01 28.21 6.93
N VAL A 246 27.20 27.66 6.70
CA VAL A 246 28.18 27.32 7.74
C VAL A 246 29.41 28.22 7.57
N GLU A 247 29.44 29.35 8.28
CA GLU A 247 30.50 30.36 8.11
C GLU A 247 31.93 29.82 8.36
N SER A 248 32.06 28.82 9.23
CA SER A 248 33.34 28.20 9.56
C SER A 248 33.87 27.22 8.51
N ASP A 249 33.04 26.84 7.54
CA ASP A 249 33.37 25.87 6.49
C ASP A 249 32.81 26.31 5.13
N PRO A 250 33.38 27.37 4.53
CA PRO A 250 32.85 27.98 3.32
C PRO A 250 32.96 27.04 2.11
N LEU A 251 32.09 27.29 1.12
CA LEU A 251 32.08 26.54 -0.12
C LEU A 251 33.24 26.91 -1.04
N GLY A 252 33.83 25.91 -1.69
CA GLY A 252 34.61 26.09 -2.90
C GLY A 252 33.74 26.25 -4.14
N ASP A 253 34.25 25.85 -5.30
CA ASP A 253 33.52 25.95 -6.57
C ASP A 253 32.23 25.12 -6.57
N VAL A 254 31.12 25.77 -6.91
CA VAL A 254 29.82 25.11 -7.12
C VAL A 254 29.68 24.72 -8.58
N SER A 255 29.31 23.48 -8.82
CA SER A 255 29.09 22.95 -10.17
C SER A 255 27.76 22.22 -10.30
N VAL A 256 27.17 22.29 -11.48
CA VAL A 256 25.93 21.60 -11.83
C VAL A 256 26.18 20.61 -12.96
N SER A 257 25.56 19.44 -12.86
CA SER A 257 25.47 18.47 -13.95
C SER A 257 24.01 18.22 -14.30
N ILE A 258 23.63 18.37 -15.57
CA ILE A 258 22.29 18.04 -16.04
C ILE A 258 22.29 16.57 -16.44
N VAL A 259 21.41 15.79 -15.81
CA VAL A 259 21.21 14.37 -16.09
C VAL A 259 19.85 14.17 -16.76
N ASP A 260 19.86 13.54 -17.93
CA ASP A 260 18.66 13.29 -18.73
C ASP A 260 17.78 12.16 -18.17
N GLY A 261 16.60 11.97 -18.79
CA GLY A 261 15.63 10.91 -18.44
C GLY A 261 16.16 9.48 -18.54
N ASN A 262 17.27 9.26 -19.24
CA ASN A 262 17.95 7.96 -19.35
C ASN A 262 19.10 7.81 -18.34
N GLY A 263 19.34 8.82 -17.50
CA GLY A 263 20.42 8.83 -16.51
C GLY A 263 21.78 9.30 -17.04
N ASN A 264 21.86 9.84 -18.26
CA ASN A 264 23.13 10.33 -18.83
C ASN A 264 23.39 11.78 -18.47
N THR A 265 24.62 12.11 -18.07
CA THR A 265 25.03 13.52 -17.95
C THR A 265 25.19 14.15 -19.33
N VAL A 266 24.34 15.12 -19.67
CA VAL A 266 24.35 15.81 -20.97
C VAL A 266 25.04 17.18 -20.93
N ALA A 267 25.17 17.76 -19.74
CA ALA A 267 25.92 19.00 -19.53
C ALA A 267 26.57 19.01 -18.14
N LYS A 268 27.70 19.69 -18.03
CA LYS A 268 28.37 19.98 -16.75
C LYS A 268 29.04 21.35 -16.85
N THR A 269 28.78 22.23 -15.87
CA THR A 269 29.35 23.58 -15.82
C THR A 269 29.49 24.04 -14.37
N SER A 270 30.29 25.08 -14.14
CA SER A 270 30.30 25.82 -12.88
C SER A 270 29.11 26.80 -12.83
N LEU A 271 28.67 27.09 -11.61
CA LEU A 271 27.74 28.17 -11.30
C LEU A 271 28.54 29.36 -10.74
N GLU A 272 28.15 30.59 -11.10
CA GLU A 272 28.85 31.81 -10.68
C GLU A 272 28.09 32.48 -9.52
N GLY A 273 28.79 32.84 -8.45
CA GLY A 273 28.21 33.45 -7.26
C GLY A 273 29.07 33.31 -6.01
N GLU A 274 28.64 33.93 -4.91
CA GLU A 274 29.27 33.83 -3.58
C GLU A 274 28.27 33.31 -2.52
N GLU A 275 27.05 33.82 -2.50
CA GLU A 275 25.96 33.35 -1.62
C GLU A 275 24.84 32.66 -2.41
N SER A 276 24.63 33.12 -3.64
CA SER A 276 23.65 32.62 -4.59
C SER A 276 24.37 32.35 -5.91
N TRP A 277 24.38 31.10 -6.36
CA TRP A 277 25.14 30.65 -7.52
C TRP A 277 24.22 30.41 -8.70
N SER A 278 24.52 31.02 -9.84
CA SER A 278 23.64 31.04 -10.99
C SER A 278 24.34 30.67 -12.30
N ASN A 279 23.55 30.16 -13.24
CA ASN A 279 23.93 30.06 -14.65
C ASN A 279 22.66 30.09 -15.52
N ASP A 280 22.59 31.07 -16.43
CA ASP A 280 21.41 31.30 -17.27
C ASP A 280 21.37 30.40 -18.53
N SER A 281 22.41 29.61 -18.79
CA SER A 281 22.53 28.83 -20.03
C SER A 281 23.32 27.53 -19.85
N ILE A 282 22.81 26.64 -19.00
CA ILE A 282 23.47 25.37 -18.68
C ILE A 282 23.32 24.36 -19.83
N TYR A 283 22.10 24.18 -20.32
CA TYR A 283 21.80 23.24 -21.40
C TYR A 283 20.54 23.66 -22.16
N ARG A 284 20.58 23.59 -23.49
CA ARG A 284 19.39 23.83 -24.33
C ARG A 284 18.79 22.51 -24.77
N LEU A 285 17.55 22.23 -24.34
CA LEU A 285 16.83 21.02 -24.70
C LEU A 285 16.60 20.96 -26.20
N LYS A 286 16.81 19.77 -26.77
CA LYS A 286 16.60 19.47 -28.19
C LYS A 286 15.38 18.57 -28.34
N GLU A 287 14.77 18.60 -29.53
CA GLU A 287 13.70 17.65 -29.90
C GLU A 287 14.14 16.17 -29.82
N SER A 288 15.43 15.90 -29.92
CA SER A 288 16.00 14.55 -29.81
C SER A 288 16.27 14.10 -28.38
N ASP A 289 16.17 15.01 -27.40
CA ASP A 289 16.44 14.68 -26.00
C ASP A 289 15.25 13.87 -25.44
N PRO A 290 15.50 12.86 -24.57
CA PRO A 290 14.44 12.02 -24.07
C PRO A 290 13.49 12.81 -23.14
N PRO A 291 12.15 12.61 -23.25
CA PRO A 291 11.23 13.08 -22.22
C PRO A 291 11.48 12.30 -20.91
N GLY A 292 10.91 12.77 -19.81
CA GLY A 292 10.90 12.06 -18.54
C GLY A 292 11.42 12.88 -17.39
N ARG A 293 11.99 12.20 -16.39
CA ARG A 293 12.54 12.81 -15.19
C ARG A 293 13.98 13.24 -15.40
N TRP A 294 14.21 14.53 -15.29
CA TRP A 294 15.52 15.12 -15.37
C TRP A 294 15.94 15.66 -14.01
N ARG A 295 17.24 15.85 -13.84
CA ARG A 295 17.77 16.40 -12.61
C ARG A 295 18.96 17.29 -12.86
N ALA A 296 18.97 18.42 -12.16
CA ALA A 296 20.16 19.26 -12.00
C ALA A 296 20.88 18.82 -10.72
N ARG A 297 21.96 18.05 -10.88
CA ARG A 297 22.81 17.62 -9.77
C ARG A 297 23.78 18.72 -9.41
N VAL A 298 23.57 19.35 -8.25
CA VAL A 298 24.42 20.42 -7.74
C VAL A 298 25.47 19.81 -6.82
N ASN A 299 26.72 20.22 -6.97
CA ASN A 299 27.86 19.68 -6.23
C ASN A 299 28.77 20.82 -5.78
N ALA A 300 29.24 20.73 -4.55
CA ALA A 300 30.35 21.54 -4.07
C ALA A 300 31.19 20.74 -3.08
N VAL A 301 32.43 21.19 -2.90
CA VAL A 301 33.33 20.74 -1.84
C VAL A 301 33.71 21.96 -1.03
N THR A 302 33.64 21.87 0.29
CA THR A 302 33.98 22.94 1.21
C THR A 302 35.50 23.07 1.35
N GLU A 303 36.00 24.15 1.95
CA GLU A 303 37.43 24.33 2.19
C GLU A 303 38.04 23.23 3.09
N SER A 304 37.26 22.67 4.01
CA SER A 304 37.70 21.54 4.85
C SER A 304 37.66 20.18 4.15
N GLY A 305 37.14 20.12 2.91
CA GLY A 305 37.06 18.91 2.10
C GLY A 305 35.72 18.17 2.19
N ASN A 306 34.73 18.73 2.90
CA ASN A 306 33.40 18.12 3.02
C ASN A 306 32.59 18.28 1.74
N ARG A 307 31.77 17.27 1.41
CA ARG A 307 30.92 17.28 0.22
C ARG A 307 29.52 17.82 0.53
N ILE A 308 28.96 18.57 -0.42
CA ILE A 308 27.52 18.90 -0.50
C ILE A 308 27.03 18.50 -1.88
N GLN A 309 25.97 17.69 -1.92
CA GLN A 309 25.35 17.28 -3.17
C GLN A 309 23.88 16.94 -2.96
N ASN A 310 23.03 17.45 -3.85
CA ASN A 310 21.67 16.96 -4.03
C ASN A 310 21.22 17.15 -5.48
N ASP A 311 20.17 16.42 -5.84
CA ASP A 311 19.50 16.51 -7.13
C ASP A 311 18.29 17.45 -7.00
N LEU A 312 18.15 18.41 -7.92
CA LEU A 312 16.95 19.21 -8.12
C LEU A 312 16.19 18.62 -9.32
N GLU A 313 15.08 17.92 -9.05
CA GLU A 313 14.31 17.17 -10.04
C GLU A 313 13.31 18.06 -10.78
N PHE A 314 13.11 17.78 -12.07
CA PHE A 314 12.09 18.41 -12.91
C PHE A 314 11.66 17.47 -14.04
N LEU A 315 10.54 17.76 -14.67
CA LEU A 315 10.03 16.95 -15.80
C LEU A 315 10.30 17.61 -17.14
N VAL A 316 10.53 16.77 -18.14
CA VAL A 316 10.54 17.13 -19.57
C VAL A 316 9.37 16.39 -20.24
N PRO A 317 8.28 17.09 -20.60
CA PRO A 317 7.10 16.48 -21.19
C PRO A 317 7.33 16.11 -22.67
N ILE A 318 6.48 15.24 -23.19
CA ILE A 318 6.42 14.91 -24.62
C ILE A 318 5.83 16.10 -25.38
N ALA A 319 6.67 16.75 -26.19
CA ALA A 319 6.34 18.01 -26.86
C ALA A 319 5.09 17.95 -27.75
N SER A 320 4.84 16.81 -28.41
CA SER A 320 3.71 16.66 -29.33
C SER A 320 2.34 16.57 -28.65
N VAL A 321 2.30 16.33 -27.34
CA VAL A 321 1.06 15.98 -26.61
C VAL A 321 0.60 17.11 -25.69
N ILE A 322 1.54 17.90 -25.16
CA ILE A 322 1.25 18.83 -24.06
C ILE A 322 0.28 19.95 -24.40
N ASP A 323 0.16 20.39 -25.66
CA ASP A 323 -0.80 21.45 -26.03
C ASP A 323 -2.03 20.88 -26.77
N SER A 324 -2.34 19.59 -26.58
CA SER A 324 -3.41 18.88 -27.27
C SER A 324 -4.34 18.12 -26.32
N HIS A 325 -5.61 17.99 -26.69
CA HIS A 325 -6.62 17.22 -25.97
C HIS A 325 -7.45 16.35 -26.94
N PRO A 326 -7.73 15.07 -26.65
CA PRO A 326 -7.33 14.36 -25.43
C PRO A 326 -5.83 14.03 -25.39
N ARG A 327 -5.29 14.01 -24.18
CA ARG A 327 -3.88 13.67 -23.88
C ARG A 327 -3.70 12.72 -22.70
N LEU A 328 -4.68 12.56 -21.82
CA LEU A 328 -4.49 11.80 -20.58
C LEU A 328 -4.19 10.33 -20.85
N LEU A 329 -5.20 9.58 -21.31
CA LEU A 329 -5.06 8.14 -21.51
C LEU A 329 -4.91 7.77 -22.99
N PHE A 330 -5.26 8.66 -23.90
CA PHE A 330 -5.23 8.45 -25.35
C PHE A 330 -5.01 9.78 -26.05
N THR A 331 -4.27 9.76 -27.15
CA THR A 331 -4.13 10.93 -28.04
C THR A 331 -5.24 10.96 -29.08
N LYS A 332 -5.46 12.11 -29.73
CA LYS A 332 -6.34 12.22 -30.91
C LYS A 332 -6.02 11.18 -31.99
N GLN A 333 -4.74 10.91 -32.22
CA GLN A 333 -4.31 9.96 -33.24
C GLN A 333 -4.72 8.53 -32.87
N GLU A 334 -4.49 8.12 -31.62
CA GLU A 334 -4.86 6.77 -31.17
C GLU A 334 -6.38 6.52 -31.20
N VAL A 335 -7.17 7.56 -30.90
CA VAL A 335 -8.63 7.48 -31.07
C VAL A 335 -9.01 7.27 -32.52
N ALA A 336 -8.37 7.99 -33.45
CA ALA A 336 -8.59 7.84 -34.89
C ALA A 336 -8.17 6.44 -35.38
N ASP A 337 -6.98 5.98 -34.99
CA ASP A 337 -6.45 4.66 -35.35
C ASP A 337 -7.39 3.55 -34.88
N ARG A 338 -7.85 3.63 -33.62
CA ARG A 338 -8.78 2.66 -33.05
C ARG A 338 -10.13 2.66 -33.79
N ALA A 339 -10.59 3.81 -34.27
CA ALA A 339 -11.82 3.90 -35.06
C ALA A 339 -11.71 3.21 -36.44
N GLU A 340 -10.52 3.20 -37.06
CA GLU A 340 -10.25 2.47 -38.31
C GLU A 340 -10.24 0.95 -38.11
N GLU A 341 -9.77 0.49 -36.94
CA GLU A 341 -9.75 -0.92 -36.55
C GLU A 341 -11.14 -1.55 -36.36
N ARG A 342 -12.21 -0.74 -36.26
CA ARG A 342 -13.61 -1.22 -36.14
C ARG A 342 -14.11 -2.00 -37.36
N SER A 343 -13.33 -2.11 -38.42
CA SER A 343 -13.58 -3.10 -39.48
C SER A 343 -13.49 -4.55 -38.97
N ASN A 344 -12.83 -4.79 -37.83
CA ASN A 344 -12.87 -6.04 -37.08
C ASN A 344 -14.24 -6.18 -36.37
N SER A 345 -14.97 -7.27 -36.66
CA SER A 345 -16.32 -7.50 -36.14
C SER A 345 -16.38 -7.66 -34.61
N GLU A 346 -15.35 -8.25 -34.01
CA GLU A 346 -15.27 -8.42 -32.55
C GLU A 346 -15.06 -7.07 -31.87
N LEU A 347 -14.13 -6.25 -32.38
CA LEU A 347 -13.89 -4.92 -31.83
C LEU A 347 -15.11 -4.01 -31.98
N GLN A 348 -15.84 -4.10 -33.11
CA GLN A 348 -17.09 -3.39 -33.32
C GLN A 348 -18.17 -3.82 -32.30
N GLU A 349 -18.30 -5.10 -32.02
CA GLU A 349 -19.24 -5.60 -31.01
C GLU A 349 -18.91 -5.07 -29.61
N ILE A 350 -17.64 -5.08 -29.23
CA ILE A 350 -17.18 -4.52 -27.95
C ILE A 350 -17.49 -3.01 -27.88
N PHE A 351 -17.24 -2.27 -28.95
CA PHE A 351 -17.57 -0.85 -29.04
C PHE A 351 -19.08 -0.59 -28.88
N ASP A 352 -19.92 -1.33 -29.60
CA ASP A 352 -21.37 -1.16 -29.54
C ASP A 352 -21.92 -1.45 -28.14
N ARG A 353 -21.38 -2.46 -27.44
CA ARG A 353 -21.73 -2.76 -26.05
C ARG A 353 -21.27 -1.68 -25.08
N ALA A 354 -20.01 -1.24 -25.18
CA ALA A 354 -19.50 -0.13 -24.38
C ALA A 354 -20.34 1.14 -24.56
N ARG A 355 -20.73 1.44 -25.81
CA ARG A 355 -21.63 2.56 -26.13
C ARG A 355 -22.99 2.39 -25.46
N THR A 356 -23.58 1.19 -25.49
CA THR A 356 -24.88 0.94 -24.83
C THR A 356 -24.79 1.15 -23.32
N VAL A 357 -23.79 0.55 -22.65
CA VAL A 357 -23.59 0.71 -21.20
C VAL A 357 -23.42 2.19 -20.84
N ALA A 358 -22.55 2.91 -21.56
CA ALA A 358 -22.33 4.33 -21.31
C ALA A 358 -23.60 5.16 -21.55
N LYS A 359 -24.40 4.81 -22.58
CA LYS A 359 -25.66 5.51 -22.87
C LYS A 359 -26.68 5.26 -21.79
N GLU A 360 -26.79 4.04 -21.27
CA GLU A 360 -27.65 3.72 -20.11
C GLU A 360 -27.25 4.50 -18.86
N CYS A 361 -25.95 4.72 -18.64
CA CYS A 361 -25.46 5.49 -17.50
C CYS A 361 -25.81 6.99 -17.58
N ILE A 362 -25.60 7.63 -18.74
CA ILE A 362 -25.83 9.08 -18.90
C ILE A 362 -27.28 9.45 -19.19
N THR A 363 -28.10 8.53 -19.72
CA THR A 363 -29.47 8.86 -20.15
C THR A 363 -30.35 9.22 -18.96
N GLY A 364 -30.80 10.47 -18.93
CA GLY A 364 -31.67 10.98 -17.86
C GLY A 364 -30.94 11.38 -16.59
N ALA A 365 -29.62 11.21 -16.51
CA ALA A 365 -28.81 11.72 -15.41
C ALA A 365 -28.75 13.26 -15.48
N THR A 366 -29.07 13.91 -14.36
CA THR A 366 -29.05 15.37 -14.22
C THR A 366 -28.30 15.77 -12.96
N PRO A 367 -27.76 17.00 -12.88
CA PRO A 367 -27.18 17.52 -11.64
C PRO A 367 -28.06 17.35 -10.39
N GLY A 368 -29.39 17.41 -10.54
CA GLY A 368 -30.34 17.27 -9.44
C GLY A 368 -30.38 15.86 -8.81
N ASP A 369 -29.92 14.84 -9.51
CA ASP A 369 -29.85 13.45 -9.00
C ASP A 369 -28.66 13.23 -8.05
N TYR A 370 -27.71 14.16 -8.06
CA TYR A 370 -26.43 14.08 -7.35
C TYR A 370 -26.21 15.32 -6.48
N PRO A 371 -27.01 15.51 -5.41
CA PRO A 371 -26.86 16.66 -4.54
C PRO A 371 -25.52 16.64 -3.80
N GLU A 372 -24.96 17.82 -3.58
CA GLU A 372 -23.85 17.99 -2.65
C GLU A 372 -24.32 17.67 -1.22
N PHE A 373 -23.48 16.95 -0.48
CA PHE A 373 -23.73 16.63 0.92
C PHE A 373 -23.04 17.64 1.83
N ASN A 374 -23.83 18.38 2.60
CA ASN A 374 -23.36 19.50 3.44
C ASN A 374 -23.71 19.33 4.94
N GLU A 375 -24.10 18.13 5.38
CA GLU A 375 -24.44 17.88 6.79
C GLU A 375 -23.22 17.37 7.59
N VAL A 376 -23.07 17.87 8.81
CA VAL A 376 -21.96 17.49 9.72
C VAL A 376 -22.55 16.88 10.98
N ASN A 377 -22.27 15.60 11.23
CA ASN A 377 -22.44 15.01 12.54
C ASN A 377 -21.09 14.42 13.01
N ASP A 378 -20.39 15.18 13.84
CA ASP A 378 -19.08 14.80 14.38
C ASP A 378 -19.15 13.55 15.28
N GLU A 379 -20.34 13.19 15.80
CA GLU A 379 -20.47 12.18 16.84
C GLU A 379 -20.43 10.73 16.31
N TYR A 380 -20.70 10.43 15.04
CA TYR A 380 -20.80 9.02 14.61
C TYR A 380 -20.55 8.78 13.14
N LEU A 381 -19.44 8.09 12.83
CA LEU A 381 -19.34 7.11 11.73
C LEU A 381 -18.18 6.16 12.06
N GLY A 382 -18.41 5.18 12.94
CA GLY A 382 -17.55 3.99 13.06
C GLY A 382 -17.66 3.05 11.84
N GLY A 383 -18.21 3.55 10.72
CA GLY A 383 -18.62 2.81 9.54
C GLY A 383 -19.85 1.91 9.74
N GLY A 384 -20.43 1.46 8.62
CA GLY A 384 -21.26 0.26 8.49
C GLY A 384 -22.76 0.42 8.75
N ASP A 385 -23.55 -0.54 8.25
CA ASP A 385 -25.01 -0.71 8.40
C ASP A 385 -25.55 -0.63 9.85
N PHE A 386 -24.68 -0.68 10.87
CA PHE A 386 -25.06 -0.50 12.29
C PHE A 386 -24.78 0.91 12.83
N SER A 387 -24.05 1.73 12.07
CA SER A 387 -23.98 3.16 12.34
C SER A 387 -25.33 3.80 11.98
N PRO A 388 -25.96 4.56 12.90
CA PRO A 388 -27.21 5.25 12.60
C PRO A 388 -27.10 6.28 11.46
N HIS A 389 -25.87 6.59 11.01
CA HIS A 389 -25.56 7.60 10.00
C HIS A 389 -24.91 7.02 8.72
N TRP A 390 -24.87 5.70 8.52
CA TRP A 390 -24.46 5.10 7.23
C TRP A 390 -25.20 5.66 6.00
N PRO A 391 -26.52 6.00 6.07
CA PRO A 391 -27.20 6.72 5.00
C PRO A 391 -26.56 8.07 4.63
N ASP A 392 -25.89 8.75 5.57
CA ASP A 392 -25.26 10.05 5.35
C ASP A 392 -23.98 9.88 4.53
N PHE A 393 -23.14 8.91 4.89
CA PHE A 393 -21.98 8.49 4.07
C PHE A 393 -22.41 8.12 2.65
N MET A 394 -23.50 7.38 2.52
CA MET A 394 -24.05 7.00 1.22
C MET A 394 -24.54 8.21 0.42
N THR A 395 -25.13 9.21 1.09
CA THR A 395 -25.58 10.46 0.46
C THR A 395 -24.39 11.27 -0.06
N TRP A 396 -23.36 11.46 0.75
CA TRP A 396 -22.08 12.06 0.34
C TRP A 396 -21.48 11.34 -0.86
N ARG A 397 -21.32 10.01 -0.75
CA ARG A 397 -20.76 9.19 -1.83
C ARG A 397 -21.59 9.31 -3.10
N ASN A 398 -22.92 9.32 -2.98
CA ASN A 398 -23.83 9.45 -4.12
C ASN A 398 -23.66 10.79 -4.83
N GLY A 399 -23.46 11.91 -4.13
CA GLY A 399 -23.17 13.20 -4.79
C GLY A 399 -21.95 13.15 -5.73
N LEU A 400 -20.88 12.49 -5.27
CA LEU A 400 -19.67 12.26 -6.06
C LEU A 400 -19.86 11.31 -7.25
N LEU A 401 -20.92 10.48 -7.24
CA LEU A 401 -21.22 9.58 -8.35
C LEU A 401 -21.62 10.31 -9.64
N SER A 402 -21.94 11.62 -9.61
CA SER A 402 -22.14 12.44 -10.82
C SER A 402 -20.95 12.39 -11.79
N SER A 403 -19.75 12.12 -11.28
CA SER A 403 -18.54 11.93 -12.07
C SER A 403 -18.56 10.67 -12.96
N VAL A 404 -19.34 9.65 -12.62
CA VAL A 404 -19.48 8.41 -13.41
C VAL A 404 -20.23 8.65 -14.72
N PRO A 405 -21.48 9.16 -14.73
CA PRO A 405 -22.16 9.50 -15.98
C PRO A 405 -21.44 10.61 -16.75
N ALA A 406 -20.77 11.57 -16.07
CA ALA A 406 -19.93 12.56 -16.75
C ALA A 406 -18.83 11.89 -17.59
N ARG A 407 -18.08 10.94 -17.02
CA ARG A 407 -17.08 10.14 -17.74
C ARG A 407 -17.68 9.42 -18.94
N ASP A 408 -18.81 8.75 -18.74
CA ASP A 408 -19.42 7.90 -19.77
C ASP A 408 -20.00 8.73 -20.93
N GLY A 409 -20.63 9.87 -20.64
CA GLY A 409 -21.06 10.81 -21.66
C GLY A 409 -19.89 11.51 -22.37
N ALA A 410 -18.77 11.76 -21.69
CA ALA A 410 -17.55 12.26 -22.31
C ALA A 410 -16.94 11.26 -23.30
N PHE A 411 -16.94 9.96 -22.98
CA PHE A 411 -16.56 8.92 -23.93
C PHE A 411 -17.52 8.86 -25.12
N LEU A 412 -18.84 8.93 -24.90
CA LEU A 412 -19.83 8.93 -25.99
C LEU A 412 -19.63 10.13 -26.93
N TYR A 413 -19.34 11.31 -26.39
CA TYR A 413 -19.00 12.48 -27.19
C TYR A 413 -17.73 12.25 -28.03
N SER A 414 -16.65 11.81 -27.40
CA SER A 414 -15.33 11.73 -28.03
C SER A 414 -15.18 10.54 -28.98
N LEU A 415 -15.83 9.41 -28.71
CA LEU A 415 -15.65 8.14 -29.43
C LEU A 415 -16.84 7.74 -30.30
N ALA A 416 -18.03 8.29 -30.04
CA ALA A 416 -19.27 7.92 -30.72
C ALA A 416 -20.02 9.12 -31.34
N ASP A 417 -19.42 10.32 -31.34
CA ASP A 417 -19.99 11.56 -31.88
C ASP A 417 -21.36 11.94 -31.29
N ASP A 418 -21.65 11.49 -30.06
CA ASP A 418 -22.93 11.75 -29.39
C ASP A 418 -22.87 13.10 -28.64
N LYS A 419 -23.21 14.17 -29.36
CA LYS A 419 -23.20 15.53 -28.80
C LYS A 419 -24.19 15.71 -27.64
N GLU A 420 -25.34 15.05 -27.66
CA GLU A 420 -26.34 15.17 -26.59
C GLU A 420 -25.81 14.58 -25.28
N ALA A 421 -25.17 13.40 -25.35
CA ALA A 421 -24.48 12.82 -24.20
C ALA A 421 -23.32 13.71 -23.73
N GLY A 422 -22.58 14.34 -24.65
CA GLY A 422 -21.51 15.29 -24.32
C GLY A 422 -22.01 16.54 -23.60
N ASP A 423 -23.12 17.12 -24.03
CA ASP A 423 -23.73 18.29 -23.38
C ASP A 423 -24.21 17.93 -21.96
N ALA A 424 -24.85 16.77 -21.77
CA ALA A 424 -25.24 16.29 -20.43
C ALA A 424 -24.02 16.00 -19.53
N ALA A 425 -22.96 15.39 -20.08
CA ALA A 425 -21.72 15.14 -19.36
C ALA A 425 -21.02 16.44 -18.94
N LYS A 426 -21.05 17.47 -19.79
CA LYS A 426 -20.54 18.80 -19.47
C LYS A 426 -21.27 19.40 -18.27
N ASP A 427 -22.60 19.32 -18.24
CA ASP A 427 -23.39 19.87 -17.12
C ASP A 427 -23.06 19.14 -15.79
N LEU A 428 -22.86 17.83 -15.83
CA LEU A 428 -22.46 17.03 -14.66
C LEU A 428 -21.01 17.30 -14.22
N LEU A 429 -20.08 17.50 -15.17
CA LEU A 429 -18.70 17.88 -14.88
C LEU A 429 -18.64 19.25 -14.19
N LEU A 430 -19.35 20.25 -14.73
CA LEU A 430 -19.44 21.57 -14.12
C LEU A 430 -20.09 21.49 -12.73
N HIS A 431 -21.13 20.68 -12.56
CA HIS A 431 -21.79 20.47 -11.28
C HIS A 431 -20.84 19.93 -10.21
N VAL A 432 -20.13 18.83 -10.49
CA VAL A 432 -19.24 18.21 -9.50
C VAL A 432 -18.02 19.09 -9.18
N CYS A 433 -17.49 19.81 -10.16
CA CYS A 433 -16.39 20.78 -9.96
C CYS A 433 -16.83 22.08 -9.27
N ASN A 434 -18.14 22.31 -9.13
CA ASN A 434 -18.70 23.46 -8.42
C ASN A 434 -19.19 23.11 -7.00
N PHE A 435 -18.91 21.91 -6.50
CA PHE A 435 -19.13 21.60 -5.09
C PHE A 435 -18.22 22.47 -4.24
N SER A 436 -18.70 22.87 -3.07
CA SER A 436 -17.89 23.52 -2.06
C SER A 436 -16.87 22.59 -1.43
N GLU A 437 -17.16 21.29 -1.37
CA GLU A 437 -16.21 20.27 -0.95
C GLU A 437 -16.49 18.88 -1.54
N TRP A 438 -15.43 18.11 -1.81
CA TRP A 438 -15.53 16.68 -2.11
C TRP A 438 -15.27 15.79 -0.90
N ASN A 439 -14.46 16.26 0.06
CA ASN A 439 -14.09 15.46 1.21
C ASN A 439 -15.26 15.35 2.20
N HIS A 440 -15.40 14.19 2.83
CA HIS A 440 -16.45 13.98 3.81
C HIS A 440 -16.16 14.82 5.06
N PRO A 441 -17.13 15.56 5.64
CA PRO A 441 -16.89 16.41 6.81
C PRO A 441 -16.23 15.68 8.00
N TRP A 442 -16.58 14.42 8.24
CA TRP A 442 -15.95 13.55 9.26
C TRP A 442 -14.44 13.35 9.06
N MET A 443 -13.96 13.24 7.82
CA MET A 443 -12.54 13.08 7.48
C MET A 443 -11.80 14.36 7.83
N LYS A 444 -12.35 15.51 7.40
CA LYS A 444 -11.81 16.84 7.73
C LYS A 444 -11.76 17.09 9.24
N ALA A 445 -12.79 16.68 9.97
CA ALA A 445 -12.84 16.78 11.44
C ALA A 445 -11.75 15.94 12.14
N ARG A 446 -11.07 15.04 11.42
CA ARG A 446 -9.93 14.23 11.88
C ARG A 446 -8.60 14.64 11.27
N GLY A 447 -8.55 15.76 10.54
CA GLY A 447 -7.33 16.24 9.88
C GLY A 447 -7.01 15.51 8.57
N THR A 448 -7.89 14.66 8.06
CA THR A 448 -7.66 13.95 6.81
C THR A 448 -8.08 14.80 5.62
N HIS A 449 -7.12 15.17 4.76
CA HIS A 449 -7.37 15.99 3.56
C HIS A 449 -7.93 15.19 2.38
N MET A 450 -7.55 13.91 2.27
CA MET A 450 -7.83 13.06 1.12
C MET A 450 -8.46 11.74 1.54
N TYR A 451 -9.44 11.27 0.78
CA TYR A 451 -10.00 9.92 0.95
C TYR A 451 -10.26 9.28 -0.42
N TYR A 452 -10.17 7.96 -0.53
CA TYR A 452 -10.15 7.26 -1.82
C TYR A 452 -11.32 7.61 -2.78
N PRO A 453 -12.58 7.89 -2.34
CA PRO A 453 -13.64 8.25 -3.27
C PRO A 453 -13.36 9.56 -4.01
N MET A 454 -12.63 10.50 -3.38
CA MET A 454 -12.18 11.73 -4.04
C MET A 454 -11.21 11.42 -5.17
N GLY A 455 -10.33 10.43 -5.00
CA GLY A 455 -9.43 9.97 -6.07
C GLY A 455 -10.20 9.40 -7.27
N TYR A 456 -11.28 8.64 -7.00
CA TYR A 456 -12.19 8.19 -8.04
C TYR A 456 -12.92 9.35 -8.75
N THR A 457 -13.35 10.37 -8.01
CA THR A 457 -13.98 11.56 -8.59
C THR A 457 -13.00 12.36 -9.44
N ALA A 458 -11.79 12.60 -8.92
CA ALA A 458 -10.73 13.38 -9.57
C ALA A 458 -10.36 12.79 -10.94
N TYR A 459 -10.12 11.47 -11.04
CA TYR A 459 -9.76 10.89 -12.34
C TYR A 459 -10.90 10.99 -13.36
N ARG A 460 -12.16 10.81 -12.93
CA ARG A 460 -13.33 10.85 -13.81
C ARG A 460 -13.57 12.25 -14.33
N ALA A 461 -13.47 13.23 -13.45
CA ALA A 461 -13.58 14.65 -13.80
C ALA A 461 -12.42 15.08 -14.71
N ALA A 462 -11.18 14.67 -14.41
CA ALA A 462 -10.00 14.94 -15.25
C ALA A 462 -10.16 14.34 -16.66
N LEU A 463 -10.60 13.08 -16.76
CA LEU A 463 -10.85 12.43 -18.05
C LEU A 463 -12.01 13.08 -18.81
N SER A 464 -13.06 13.49 -18.10
CA SER A 464 -14.18 14.23 -18.71
C SER A 464 -13.72 15.59 -19.24
N PHE A 465 -12.92 16.34 -18.48
CA PHE A 465 -12.32 17.59 -18.91
C PHE A 465 -11.47 17.41 -20.17
N ASP A 466 -10.60 16.39 -20.19
CA ASP A 466 -9.72 16.08 -21.33
C ASP A 466 -10.50 15.74 -22.61
N LEU A 467 -11.57 14.94 -22.49
CA LEU A 467 -12.39 14.51 -23.63
C LEU A 467 -13.39 15.57 -24.09
N LEU A 468 -13.95 16.36 -23.16
CA LEU A 468 -14.92 17.43 -23.43
C LEU A 468 -14.25 18.79 -23.68
N TYR A 469 -12.92 18.88 -23.63
CA TYR A 469 -12.19 20.14 -23.86
C TYR A 469 -12.68 20.94 -25.09
N PRO A 470 -12.97 20.33 -26.26
CA PRO A 470 -13.49 21.06 -27.41
C PRO A 470 -14.92 21.62 -27.24
N LEU A 471 -15.68 21.09 -26.29
CA LEU A 471 -17.06 21.47 -25.99
C LEU A 471 -17.15 22.57 -24.91
N LEU A 472 -16.15 22.65 -24.04
CA LEU A 472 -16.04 23.66 -22.98
C LEU A 472 -15.61 25.03 -23.56
N SER A 473 -16.30 26.09 -23.13
CA SER A 473 -15.85 27.47 -23.30
C SER A 473 -14.67 27.79 -22.39
N GLU A 474 -13.97 28.91 -22.64
CA GLU A 474 -12.83 29.35 -21.82
C GLU A 474 -13.19 29.50 -20.34
N VAL A 475 -14.36 30.11 -20.05
CA VAL A 475 -14.86 30.27 -18.67
C VAL A 475 -15.20 28.92 -18.02
N GLU A 476 -15.82 28.01 -18.78
CA GLU A 476 -16.11 26.66 -18.27
C GLU A 476 -14.82 25.86 -18.03
N ARG A 477 -13.76 26.09 -18.83
CA ARG A 477 -12.46 25.43 -18.59
C ARG A 477 -11.78 25.94 -17.33
N GLU A 478 -11.78 27.26 -17.13
CA GLU A 478 -11.26 27.89 -15.91
C GLU A 478 -12.00 27.35 -14.67
N GLN A 479 -13.34 27.29 -14.73
CA GLN A 479 -14.15 26.73 -13.64
C GLN A 479 -13.82 25.27 -13.33
N VAL A 480 -13.66 24.41 -14.34
CA VAL A 480 -13.28 23.01 -14.12
C VAL A 480 -11.84 22.89 -13.61
N ALA A 481 -10.93 23.73 -14.09
CA ALA A 481 -9.54 23.74 -13.64
C ALA A 481 -9.42 24.15 -12.17
N GLU A 482 -10.13 25.19 -11.73
CA GLU A 482 -10.23 25.60 -10.33
C GLU A 482 -10.81 24.48 -9.47
N GLY A 483 -11.95 23.90 -9.86
CA GLY A 483 -12.58 22.82 -9.11
C GLY A 483 -11.71 21.57 -8.99
N LEU A 484 -11.02 21.16 -10.06
CA LEU A 484 -10.09 20.03 -10.01
C LEU A 484 -8.88 20.31 -9.11
N PHE A 485 -8.37 21.55 -9.13
CA PHE A 485 -7.27 21.95 -8.28
C PHE A 485 -7.67 21.95 -6.80
N GLU A 486 -8.72 22.70 -6.43
CA GLU A 486 -9.12 22.91 -5.04
C GLU A 486 -9.73 21.67 -4.38
N LEU A 487 -10.50 20.86 -5.13
CA LEU A 487 -11.25 19.73 -4.59
C LEU A 487 -10.53 18.39 -4.72
N GLY A 488 -9.55 18.29 -5.64
CA GLY A 488 -8.86 17.05 -5.98
C GLY A 488 -7.35 17.08 -5.81
N ILE A 489 -6.66 18.00 -6.48
CA ILE A 489 -5.19 18.05 -6.53
C ILE A 489 -4.60 18.54 -5.21
N GLU A 490 -5.06 19.69 -4.72
CA GLU A 490 -4.56 20.30 -3.48
C GLU A 490 -4.81 19.36 -2.28
N PRO A 491 -6.01 18.79 -2.06
CA PRO A 491 -6.23 17.89 -0.93
C PRO A 491 -5.40 16.59 -1.03
N CYS A 492 -5.19 16.06 -2.25
CA CYS A 492 -4.30 14.92 -2.47
C CYS A 492 -2.85 15.25 -2.13
N TYR A 493 -2.34 16.41 -2.55
CA TYR A 493 -0.98 16.85 -2.24
C TYR A 493 -0.81 17.07 -0.72
N LEU A 494 -1.74 17.80 -0.09
CA LEU A 494 -1.68 18.05 1.35
C LEU A 494 -1.76 16.75 2.16
N GLY A 495 -2.73 15.87 1.87
CA GLY A 495 -2.94 14.65 2.67
C GLY A 495 -1.94 13.52 2.41
N GLU A 496 -1.57 13.29 1.14
CA GLU A 496 -0.76 12.12 0.77
C GLU A 496 0.74 12.45 0.71
N VAL A 497 1.12 13.72 0.50
CA VAL A 497 2.52 14.14 0.28
C VAL A 497 3.05 14.96 1.45
N VAL A 498 2.33 16.01 1.87
CA VAL A 498 2.80 16.94 2.93
C VAL A 498 2.57 16.35 4.32
N ASP A 499 1.31 16.04 4.66
CA ASP A 499 0.96 15.34 5.90
C ASP A 499 1.46 13.90 5.85
N ASN A 500 1.32 13.26 4.68
CA ASN A 500 1.74 11.89 4.42
C ASN A 500 1.18 10.93 5.49
N HIS A 501 -0.15 10.95 5.64
CA HIS A 501 -0.88 10.26 6.70
C HIS A 501 -0.80 8.72 6.66
N ILE A 502 -0.28 8.14 5.57
CA ILE A 502 0.02 6.70 5.42
C ILE A 502 1.52 6.52 5.09
N PRO A 503 2.44 6.78 6.04
CA PRO A 503 3.88 6.81 5.79
C PRO A 503 4.48 5.41 5.54
N SER A 504 3.81 4.34 5.97
CA SER A 504 4.12 2.95 5.56
C SER A 504 3.92 2.67 4.07
N ASN A 505 3.20 3.55 3.35
CA ASN A 505 2.94 3.46 1.91
C ASN A 505 2.18 2.20 1.45
N ILE A 506 1.61 1.41 2.36
CA ILE A 506 0.88 0.18 2.01
C ILE A 506 -0.62 0.39 2.27
N SER A 507 -1.34 0.83 1.25
CA SER A 507 -2.81 0.85 1.24
C SER A 507 -3.30 1.05 -0.19
N ASN A 508 -4.31 0.29 -0.60
CA ASN A 508 -5.00 0.46 -1.87
C ASN A 508 -5.64 1.86 -2.03
N HIS A 509 -5.84 2.61 -0.93
CA HIS A 509 -6.29 4.00 -1.00
C HIS A 509 -5.25 4.88 -1.70
N LEU A 510 -3.96 4.61 -1.52
CA LEU A 510 -2.88 5.42 -2.11
C LEU A 510 -2.86 5.31 -3.64
N GLY A 511 -2.99 4.10 -4.21
CA GLY A 511 -3.08 3.95 -5.66
C GLY A 511 -4.29 4.67 -6.24
N VAL A 512 -5.42 4.70 -5.53
CA VAL A 512 -6.63 5.44 -5.97
C VAL A 512 -6.46 6.96 -5.83
N SER A 513 -6.12 7.44 -4.62
CA SER A 513 -5.99 8.86 -4.29
C SER A 513 -4.92 9.51 -5.17
N CYS A 514 -3.70 8.95 -5.19
CA CYS A 514 -2.58 9.53 -5.92
C CYS A 514 -2.81 9.46 -7.43
N THR A 515 -3.38 8.37 -7.98
CA THR A 515 -3.74 8.34 -9.41
C THR A 515 -4.76 9.43 -9.74
N GLY A 516 -5.78 9.61 -8.92
CA GLY A 516 -6.81 10.63 -9.14
C GLY A 516 -6.22 12.04 -9.17
N GLY A 517 -5.44 12.41 -8.16
CA GLY A 517 -4.75 13.69 -8.08
C GLY A 517 -3.74 13.88 -9.21
N LEU A 518 -2.99 12.84 -9.58
CA LEU A 518 -2.02 12.87 -10.67
C LEU A 518 -2.70 13.08 -12.02
N LEU A 519 -3.75 12.33 -12.35
CA LEU A 519 -4.48 12.50 -13.61
C LEU A 519 -5.12 13.89 -13.70
N ALA A 520 -5.66 14.40 -12.60
CA ALA A 520 -6.16 15.77 -12.52
C ALA A 520 -5.04 16.78 -12.82
N ALA A 521 -3.88 16.68 -12.16
CA ALA A 521 -2.75 17.58 -12.40
C ALA A 521 -2.24 17.53 -13.84
N ILE A 522 -2.11 16.33 -14.43
CA ILE A 522 -1.70 16.18 -15.84
C ILE A 522 -2.74 16.82 -16.77
N SER A 523 -4.03 16.70 -16.46
CA SER A 523 -5.09 17.27 -17.28
C SER A 523 -5.06 18.80 -17.31
N LEU A 524 -4.48 19.44 -16.30
CA LEU A 524 -4.41 20.90 -16.13
C LEU A 524 -3.06 21.53 -16.55
N LEU A 525 -2.12 20.76 -17.08
CA LEU A 525 -0.84 21.29 -17.56
C LEU A 525 -1.05 22.41 -18.58
N GLY A 526 -0.58 23.61 -18.24
CA GLY A 526 -0.74 24.82 -19.05
C GLY A 526 -2.04 25.60 -18.86
N GLU A 527 -3.01 25.09 -18.09
CA GLU A 527 -4.33 25.73 -17.92
C GLU A 527 -4.29 26.86 -16.87
N ASN A 528 -3.57 26.69 -15.76
CA ASN A 528 -3.43 27.71 -14.71
C ASN A 528 -2.21 28.62 -15.00
N PRO A 529 -2.36 29.94 -15.18
CA PRO A 529 -1.22 30.85 -15.40
C PRO A 529 -0.24 30.94 -14.22
N ASP A 530 -0.74 30.87 -12.99
CA ASP A 530 0.05 31.05 -11.76
C ASP A 530 0.82 29.78 -11.38
N ASN A 531 0.30 28.61 -11.75
CA ASN A 531 1.00 27.33 -11.60
C ASN A 531 0.88 26.47 -12.87
N ARG A 532 1.39 26.96 -14.00
CA ARG A 532 1.24 26.27 -15.30
C ARG A 532 1.89 24.89 -15.38
N TYR A 533 2.77 24.55 -14.44
CA TYR A 533 3.47 23.28 -14.37
C TYR A 533 2.84 22.30 -13.36
N MET A 534 1.89 22.77 -12.56
CA MET A 534 1.30 22.03 -11.44
C MET A 534 2.36 21.57 -10.42
N GLU A 535 3.44 22.31 -10.23
CA GLU A 535 4.47 21.98 -9.26
C GLU A 535 4.30 22.81 -7.98
N PRO A 536 4.61 22.26 -6.80
CA PRO A 536 5.19 20.93 -6.54
C PRO A 536 4.19 19.76 -6.52
N HIS A 537 2.90 20.01 -6.78
CA HIS A 537 1.83 19.00 -6.64
C HIS A 537 2.04 17.76 -7.50
N LEU A 538 2.32 17.94 -8.80
CA LEU A 538 2.45 16.85 -9.75
C LEU A 538 3.59 15.91 -9.38
N SER A 539 4.80 16.45 -9.17
CA SER A 539 5.95 15.62 -8.83
C SER A 539 5.89 15.08 -7.40
N GLY A 540 5.25 15.81 -6.47
CA GLY A 540 4.99 15.32 -5.11
C GLY A 540 4.03 14.13 -5.08
N ILE A 541 2.88 14.23 -5.75
CA ILE A 541 1.90 13.13 -5.86
C ILE A 541 2.52 11.95 -6.60
N LEU A 542 3.33 12.20 -7.64
CA LEU A 542 4.09 11.15 -8.33
C LEU A 542 5.08 10.45 -7.37
N ALA A 543 5.82 11.20 -6.55
CA ALA A 543 6.75 10.61 -5.58
C ALA A 543 6.03 9.71 -4.57
N LYS A 544 4.85 10.12 -4.08
CA LYS A 544 4.01 9.30 -3.19
C LYS A 544 3.48 8.04 -3.88
N LEU A 545 2.97 8.17 -5.10
CA LEU A 545 2.51 7.02 -5.89
C LEU A 545 3.64 6.00 -6.09
N GLU A 546 4.85 6.45 -6.37
CA GLU A 546 6.00 5.55 -6.50
C GLU A 546 6.39 4.89 -5.19
N ALA A 547 6.43 5.63 -4.09
CA ALA A 547 6.68 5.08 -2.77
C ALA A 547 5.67 3.96 -2.44
N HIS A 548 4.39 4.20 -2.76
CA HIS A 548 3.35 3.19 -2.67
C HIS A 548 3.62 1.97 -3.56
N ILE A 549 3.91 2.18 -4.85
CA ILE A 549 4.14 1.06 -5.77
C ILE A 549 5.33 0.21 -5.31
N HIS A 550 6.41 0.84 -4.83
CA HIS A 550 7.58 0.14 -4.31
C HIS A 550 7.29 -0.66 -3.03
N ALA A 551 6.43 -0.15 -2.15
CA ALA A 551 6.06 -0.84 -0.92
C ALA A 551 5.02 -1.96 -1.15
N ALA A 552 4.08 -1.76 -2.07
CA ALA A 552 2.91 -2.63 -2.24
C ALA A 552 3.04 -3.65 -3.37
N TYR A 553 3.83 -3.39 -4.43
CA TYR A 553 4.02 -4.33 -5.54
C TYR A 553 5.37 -5.02 -5.42
N LEU A 554 5.33 -6.32 -5.14
CA LEU A 554 6.48 -7.05 -4.62
C LEU A 554 7.30 -7.73 -5.74
N PRO A 555 8.64 -7.87 -5.56
CA PRO A 555 9.52 -8.53 -6.52
C PRO A 555 9.13 -9.98 -6.88
N ASP A 556 8.42 -10.68 -5.99
CA ASP A 556 7.96 -12.06 -6.21
C ASP A 556 6.75 -12.20 -7.14
N LYS A 557 6.29 -11.07 -7.69
CA LYS A 557 5.13 -10.91 -8.59
C LYS A 557 3.79 -11.00 -7.88
N SER A 558 3.73 -10.50 -6.65
CA SER A 558 2.50 -10.34 -5.89
C SER A 558 2.25 -8.89 -5.48
N TYR A 559 1.06 -8.63 -4.94
CA TYR A 559 0.72 -7.37 -4.26
C TYR A 559 0.81 -7.59 -2.74
N ALA A 560 0.88 -6.54 -1.93
CA ALA A 560 0.96 -6.69 -0.49
C ALA A 560 -0.36 -7.20 0.11
N GLU A 561 -1.48 -6.60 -0.27
CA GLU A 561 -2.79 -6.87 0.35
C GLU A 561 -3.56 -8.00 -0.35
N THR A 562 -4.75 -8.32 0.18
CA THR A 562 -5.68 -9.30 -0.41
C THR A 562 -6.07 -8.89 -1.84
N PHE A 563 -6.38 -9.87 -2.67
CA PHE A 563 -6.62 -9.76 -4.09
C PHE A 563 -7.76 -8.78 -4.45
N GLY A 564 -8.78 -8.63 -3.60
CA GLY A 564 -9.85 -7.65 -3.84
C GLY A 564 -9.34 -6.21 -3.81
N TYR A 565 -8.44 -5.91 -2.88
CA TYR A 565 -7.84 -4.58 -2.75
C TYR A 565 -6.76 -4.33 -3.80
N TYR A 566 -6.02 -5.38 -4.22
CA TYR A 566 -5.17 -5.32 -5.42
C TYR A 566 -5.94 -4.81 -6.65
N HIS A 567 -7.19 -5.24 -6.84
CA HIS A 567 -7.97 -4.81 -7.99
C HIS A 567 -8.26 -3.31 -7.98
N MET A 568 -8.68 -2.77 -6.83
CA MET A 568 -8.94 -1.34 -6.68
C MET A 568 -7.69 -0.53 -7.02
N ASP A 569 -6.55 -0.97 -6.49
CA ASP A 569 -5.27 -0.30 -6.68
C ASP A 569 -4.79 -0.40 -8.13
N ALA A 570 -4.64 -1.62 -8.64
CA ALA A 570 -4.09 -1.87 -9.97
C ALA A 570 -4.93 -1.27 -11.10
N ASP A 571 -6.26 -1.23 -10.95
CA ASP A 571 -7.15 -0.54 -11.89
C ASP A 571 -6.77 0.94 -12.03
N MET A 572 -6.47 1.61 -10.93
CA MET A 572 -6.08 3.02 -10.92
C MET A 572 -4.62 3.20 -11.34
N VAL A 573 -3.69 2.43 -10.80
CA VAL A 573 -2.26 2.51 -11.14
C VAL A 573 -2.02 2.26 -12.65
N SER A 574 -2.79 1.39 -13.30
CA SER A 574 -2.71 1.21 -14.76
C SER A 574 -3.02 2.49 -15.56
N LYS A 575 -3.97 3.31 -15.06
CA LYS A 575 -4.32 4.60 -15.67
C LYS A 575 -3.24 5.64 -15.41
N ALA A 576 -2.66 5.68 -14.21
CA ALA A 576 -1.50 6.52 -13.92
C ALA A 576 -0.31 6.16 -14.83
N ALA A 577 0.01 4.86 -14.97
CA ALA A 577 1.08 4.39 -15.83
C ALA A 577 0.86 4.82 -17.29
N ALA A 578 -0.37 4.66 -17.82
CA ALA A 578 -0.72 5.12 -19.16
C ALA A 578 -0.53 6.63 -19.32
N ALA A 579 -0.99 7.43 -18.36
CA ALA A 579 -0.92 8.90 -18.43
C ALA A 579 0.51 9.43 -18.35
N LEU A 580 1.30 8.88 -17.43
CA LEU A 580 2.71 9.23 -17.23
C LEU A 580 3.56 8.88 -18.45
N GLU A 581 3.35 7.70 -19.04
CA GLU A 581 4.04 7.30 -20.25
C GLU A 581 3.71 8.23 -21.42
N LYS A 582 2.43 8.58 -21.59
CA LYS A 582 1.95 9.40 -22.72
C LYS A 582 2.32 10.87 -22.66
N ASN A 583 2.42 11.42 -21.45
CA ASN A 583 2.67 12.85 -21.26
C ASN A 583 4.14 13.14 -20.93
N PHE A 584 4.86 12.19 -20.32
CA PHE A 584 6.23 12.37 -19.86
C PHE A 584 7.19 11.25 -20.28
N GLY A 585 6.75 10.18 -20.94
CA GLY A 585 7.63 9.05 -21.26
C GLY A 585 8.11 8.26 -20.03
N ILE A 586 7.46 8.44 -18.87
CA ILE A 586 7.80 7.71 -17.64
C ILE A 586 7.13 6.34 -17.70
N ASP A 587 7.93 5.29 -17.87
CA ASP A 587 7.45 3.90 -17.94
C ASP A 587 7.58 3.20 -16.58
N LEU A 588 6.48 3.20 -15.81
CA LEU A 588 6.40 2.52 -14.50
C LEU A 588 6.62 0.99 -14.60
N THR A 589 6.50 0.38 -15.77
CA THR A 589 6.71 -1.07 -15.96
C THR A 589 8.19 -1.46 -15.97
N THR A 590 9.09 -0.48 -16.06
CA THR A 590 10.55 -0.67 -16.05
C THR A 590 11.19 -0.33 -14.71
N THR A 591 10.55 0.54 -13.92
CA THR A 591 11.05 1.03 -12.64
C THR A 591 10.39 0.34 -11.44
N THR A 592 9.32 -0.43 -11.65
CA THR A 592 8.54 -1.06 -10.58
C THR A 592 8.13 -2.50 -10.90
N HIS A 593 7.54 -3.18 -9.92
CA HIS A 593 7.00 -4.55 -10.07
C HIS A 593 5.50 -4.59 -10.42
N PHE A 594 4.86 -3.43 -10.65
CA PHE A 594 3.42 -3.31 -10.94
C PHE A 594 2.94 -4.27 -12.05
N LYS A 595 3.68 -4.33 -13.17
CA LYS A 595 3.31 -5.12 -14.35
C LYS A 595 3.19 -6.63 -14.10
N ASP A 596 3.84 -7.12 -13.05
CA ASP A 596 3.99 -8.56 -12.78
C ASP A 596 3.00 -9.05 -11.72
N ALA A 597 2.44 -8.16 -10.89
CA ALA A 597 1.68 -8.51 -9.69
C ALA A 597 0.37 -9.29 -9.92
N TRP A 598 -0.16 -9.28 -11.15
CA TRP A 598 -1.31 -10.11 -11.54
C TRP A 598 -0.99 -11.62 -11.51
N THR A 599 0.29 -11.99 -11.42
CA THR A 599 0.74 -13.39 -11.30
C THR A 599 0.17 -14.06 -10.06
N TYR A 600 0.19 -13.42 -8.88
CA TYR A 600 -0.41 -14.00 -7.67
C TYR A 600 -1.91 -14.35 -7.84
N PRO A 601 -2.77 -13.40 -8.26
CA PRO A 601 -4.16 -13.67 -8.59
C PRO A 601 -4.39 -14.83 -9.55
N HIS A 602 -3.48 -15.05 -10.50
CA HIS A 602 -3.54 -16.16 -11.44
C HIS A 602 -3.35 -17.52 -10.73
N TYR A 603 -2.38 -17.62 -9.81
CA TYR A 603 -2.09 -18.85 -9.06
C TYR A 603 -3.17 -19.21 -8.03
N VAL A 604 -3.86 -18.22 -7.46
CA VAL A 604 -4.88 -18.48 -6.44
C VAL A 604 -6.28 -18.66 -7.01
N SER A 605 -6.52 -18.36 -8.28
CA SER A 605 -7.83 -18.48 -8.94
C SER A 605 -8.00 -19.76 -9.75
N THR A 606 -9.24 -20.12 -10.05
CA THR A 606 -9.60 -21.06 -11.12
C THR A 606 -9.59 -20.38 -12.50
N PRO A 607 -9.35 -21.14 -13.60
CA PRO A 607 -9.42 -20.63 -14.97
C PRO A 607 -10.79 -20.08 -15.39
N ASP A 608 -11.87 -20.48 -14.74
CA ASP A 608 -13.20 -19.88 -14.95
C ASP A 608 -13.40 -18.56 -14.18
N GLY A 609 -12.39 -18.15 -13.39
CA GLY A 609 -12.41 -16.98 -12.52
C GLY A 609 -13.44 -17.05 -11.37
N GLN A 610 -14.21 -18.14 -11.23
CA GLN A 610 -15.32 -18.19 -10.28
C GLN A 610 -14.87 -18.38 -8.83
N ASN A 611 -13.70 -18.99 -8.61
CA ASN A 611 -13.22 -19.33 -7.28
C ASN A 611 -11.73 -18.96 -7.11
N CYS A 612 -11.44 -18.02 -6.21
CA CYS A 612 -10.09 -17.78 -5.72
C CYS A 612 -9.90 -18.17 -4.25
N LEU A 613 -8.67 -18.56 -3.90
CA LEU A 613 -8.22 -18.68 -2.53
C LEU A 613 -7.55 -17.37 -2.11
N ASP A 614 -7.97 -16.78 -1.01
CA ASP A 614 -7.29 -15.61 -0.46
C ASP A 614 -7.59 -15.51 1.04
N MET A 615 -6.71 -14.84 1.78
CA MET A 615 -6.76 -14.75 3.25
C MET A 615 -6.86 -13.29 3.71
N GLY A 616 -7.40 -13.06 4.90
CA GLY A 616 -7.70 -11.71 5.41
C GLY A 616 -9.10 -11.24 5.02
N ASP A 617 -9.24 -9.95 4.72
CA ASP A 617 -10.48 -9.39 4.14
C ASP A 617 -10.56 -9.82 2.66
N GLY A 618 -10.79 -11.12 2.45
CA GLY A 618 -10.72 -11.83 1.17
C GLY A 618 -12.02 -12.56 0.86
N SER A 619 -12.48 -12.50 -0.40
CA SER A 619 -13.64 -13.29 -0.87
C SER A 619 -13.27 -14.18 -2.04
N GLY A 620 -13.77 -15.41 -2.03
CA GLY A 620 -13.58 -16.36 -3.13
C GLY A 620 -14.21 -15.94 -4.47
N ASN A 621 -15.12 -14.97 -4.45
CA ASN A 621 -15.77 -14.43 -5.65
C ASN A 621 -14.91 -13.41 -6.41
N TRP A 622 -13.73 -13.05 -5.90
CA TRP A 622 -12.86 -12.04 -6.50
C TRP A 622 -12.00 -12.57 -7.64
N GLY A 623 -12.05 -13.87 -7.93
CA GLY A 623 -11.38 -14.52 -9.06
C GLY A 623 -11.57 -13.85 -10.43
N LYS A 624 -12.51 -12.91 -10.59
CA LYS A 624 -12.78 -12.16 -11.83
C LYS A 624 -12.28 -10.71 -11.81
N ASN A 625 -11.71 -10.24 -10.71
CA ASN A 625 -11.25 -8.86 -10.55
C ASN A 625 -9.93 -8.58 -11.31
N GLY A 626 -9.52 -7.31 -11.40
CA GLY A 626 -8.27 -6.88 -12.05
C GLY A 626 -8.35 -6.63 -13.56
N LYS A 627 -9.57 -6.53 -14.10
CA LYS A 627 -9.84 -6.50 -15.55
C LYS A 627 -9.07 -5.41 -16.32
N THR A 628 -9.18 -4.15 -15.89
CA THR A 628 -8.57 -3.01 -16.60
C THR A 628 -7.05 -3.05 -16.62
N SER A 629 -6.42 -3.42 -15.50
CA SER A 629 -4.97 -3.49 -15.39
C SER A 629 -4.41 -4.63 -16.25
N LEU A 630 -5.06 -5.80 -16.25
CA LEU A 630 -4.74 -6.92 -17.14
C LEU A 630 -4.86 -6.52 -18.62
N LEU A 631 -5.93 -5.81 -18.97
CA LEU A 631 -6.16 -5.35 -20.34
C LEU A 631 -5.06 -4.37 -20.80
N TRP A 632 -4.71 -3.41 -19.96
CA TRP A 632 -3.63 -2.48 -20.25
C TRP A 632 -2.28 -3.20 -20.41
N ILE A 633 -1.96 -4.13 -19.50
CA ILE A 633 -0.74 -4.96 -19.57
C ILE A 633 -0.72 -5.78 -20.86
N ALA A 634 -1.80 -6.48 -21.18
CA ALA A 634 -1.93 -7.29 -22.39
C ALA A 634 -1.72 -6.45 -23.66
N GLN A 635 -2.32 -5.26 -23.73
CA GLN A 635 -2.17 -4.36 -24.88
C GLN A 635 -0.76 -3.75 -24.96
N ARG A 636 -0.27 -3.17 -23.87
CA ARG A 636 0.96 -2.38 -23.82
C ARG A 636 2.22 -3.25 -23.84
N LEU A 637 2.20 -4.37 -23.12
CA LEU A 637 3.33 -5.29 -23.02
C LEU A 637 3.20 -6.51 -23.93
N ARG A 638 2.06 -6.67 -24.62
CA ARG A 638 1.78 -7.80 -25.51
C ARG A 638 1.91 -9.14 -24.78
N ASP A 639 1.54 -9.17 -23.50
CA ASP A 639 1.62 -10.34 -22.64
C ASP A 639 0.42 -11.29 -22.90
N PRO A 640 0.65 -12.47 -23.49
CA PRO A 640 -0.43 -13.39 -23.87
C PRO A 640 -1.09 -14.07 -22.66
N MET A 641 -0.42 -14.11 -21.50
CA MET A 641 -0.95 -14.76 -20.30
C MET A 641 -1.76 -13.78 -19.45
N ALA A 642 -1.37 -12.49 -19.41
CA ALA A 642 -2.24 -11.42 -18.92
C ALA A 642 -3.52 -11.33 -19.77
N TRP A 643 -3.40 -11.53 -21.08
CA TRP A 643 -4.55 -11.59 -21.99
C TRP A 643 -5.46 -12.79 -21.69
N ASP A 644 -4.91 -13.99 -21.53
CA ASP A 644 -5.68 -15.18 -21.12
C ASP A 644 -6.42 -14.93 -19.80
N ARG A 645 -5.73 -14.37 -18.81
CA ARG A 645 -6.31 -14.06 -17.49
C ARG A 645 -7.44 -13.04 -17.56
N TYR A 646 -7.34 -12.02 -18.42
CA TYR A 646 -8.43 -11.07 -18.67
C TYR A 646 -9.67 -11.77 -19.27
N LEU A 647 -9.48 -12.76 -20.13
CA LEU A 647 -10.58 -13.50 -20.77
C LEU A 647 -11.39 -14.32 -19.76
N TRP A 648 -10.79 -14.74 -18.63
CA TRP A 648 -11.50 -15.40 -17.52
C TRP A 648 -12.63 -14.50 -16.96
N SER A 649 -12.47 -13.18 -17.06
CA SER A 649 -13.44 -12.19 -16.59
C SER A 649 -14.48 -11.75 -17.65
N THR A 650 -14.42 -12.25 -18.89
CA THR A 650 -15.25 -11.74 -20.01
C THR A 650 -15.90 -12.81 -20.89
N GLY A 651 -16.00 -14.06 -20.41
CA GLY A 651 -16.64 -15.18 -21.11
C GLY A 651 -18.15 -15.00 -21.43
N PRO A 652 -18.74 -15.84 -22.30
CA PRO A 652 -20.09 -15.64 -22.86
C PRO A 652 -21.24 -15.56 -21.83
N GLU A 653 -21.06 -16.19 -20.67
CA GLU A 653 -22.06 -16.24 -19.60
C GLU A 653 -21.99 -15.03 -18.64
N MET A 654 -20.96 -14.18 -18.78
CA MET A 654 -20.60 -13.13 -17.82
C MET A 654 -21.03 -11.71 -18.20
N TYR A 655 -21.64 -11.53 -19.38
CA TYR A 655 -22.06 -10.21 -19.88
C TYR A 655 -23.16 -9.53 -19.04
N THR A 656 -23.69 -10.21 -18.03
CA THR A 656 -24.72 -9.67 -17.10
C THR A 656 -24.16 -9.23 -15.75
N GLU A 657 -22.95 -9.63 -15.35
CA GLU A 657 -22.38 -9.31 -14.02
C GLU A 657 -21.34 -8.18 -14.05
N PHE A 658 -20.60 -8.03 -15.15
CA PHE A 658 -19.61 -6.94 -15.31
C PHE A 658 -19.80 -6.23 -16.67
N PRO A 659 -20.09 -4.92 -16.68
CA PRO A 659 -20.28 -4.19 -17.92
C PRO A 659 -19.00 -4.13 -18.75
N ILE A 660 -19.16 -4.16 -20.07
CA ILE A 660 -18.11 -3.80 -21.03
C ILE A 660 -18.08 -2.28 -21.09
N GLU A 661 -16.94 -1.68 -20.74
CA GLU A 661 -16.71 -0.23 -20.75
C GLU A 661 -15.84 0.19 -21.95
N PHE A 662 -15.68 1.48 -22.19
CA PHE A 662 -14.84 1.97 -23.29
C PHE A 662 -13.36 1.60 -23.16
N TYR A 663 -12.85 1.33 -21.95
CA TYR A 663 -11.50 0.79 -21.76
C TYR A 663 -11.34 -0.56 -22.46
N ASP A 664 -12.38 -1.40 -22.46
CA ASP A 664 -12.41 -2.69 -23.16
C ASP A 664 -12.36 -2.56 -24.67
N TYR A 665 -12.74 -1.41 -25.21
CA TYR A 665 -12.58 -1.10 -26.63
C TYR A 665 -11.19 -0.51 -26.90
N LEU A 666 -10.79 0.48 -26.09
CA LEU A 666 -9.58 1.27 -26.30
C LEU A 666 -8.28 0.49 -26.06
N TRP A 667 -8.28 -0.46 -25.13
CA TRP A 667 -7.13 -1.28 -24.78
C TRP A 667 -7.27 -2.76 -25.20
N ARG A 668 -8.20 -3.11 -26.11
CA ARG A 668 -8.28 -4.50 -26.59
C ARG A 668 -7.19 -4.82 -27.60
N PRO A 669 -6.38 -5.87 -27.36
CA PRO A 669 -5.53 -6.41 -28.40
C PRO A 669 -6.40 -7.20 -29.39
N ILE A 670 -6.24 -6.91 -30.69
CA ILE A 670 -7.02 -7.57 -31.77
C ILE A 670 -6.26 -8.72 -32.44
N ASP A 671 -4.96 -8.85 -32.15
CA ASP A 671 -4.02 -9.75 -32.82
C ASP A 671 -3.11 -10.50 -31.83
N LEU A 672 -3.51 -10.56 -30.55
CA LEU A 672 -2.80 -11.29 -29.50
C LEU A 672 -3.50 -12.62 -29.23
N GLN A 673 -2.77 -13.72 -29.36
CA GLN A 673 -3.27 -15.05 -28.99
C GLN A 673 -3.02 -15.29 -27.49
N PRO A 674 -4.02 -15.76 -26.74
CA PRO A 674 -3.85 -16.05 -25.31
C PRO A 674 -2.93 -17.26 -25.11
N GLU A 675 -2.15 -17.23 -24.02
CA GLU A 675 -1.36 -18.36 -23.54
C GLU A 675 -1.98 -18.87 -22.23
N SER A 676 -2.36 -20.15 -22.23
CA SER A 676 -3.03 -20.78 -21.09
C SER A 676 -2.09 -20.99 -19.90
N ALA A 677 -2.65 -20.84 -18.70
CA ALA A 677 -2.04 -21.21 -17.41
C ALA A 677 -1.36 -22.58 -17.39
N ASN A 678 -1.84 -23.53 -18.20
CA ASN A 678 -1.28 -24.88 -18.31
C ASN A 678 0.20 -24.92 -18.76
N SER A 679 0.76 -23.82 -19.26
CA SER A 679 2.21 -23.72 -19.54
C SER A 679 3.07 -23.47 -18.30
N LEU A 680 2.48 -23.07 -17.18
CA LEU A 680 3.18 -22.76 -15.93
C LEU A 680 3.27 -23.96 -14.99
N PRO A 681 4.34 -24.05 -14.18
CA PRO A 681 4.35 -24.93 -13.01
C PRO A 681 3.15 -24.60 -12.10
N PRO A 682 2.38 -25.61 -11.67
CA PRO A 682 1.12 -25.38 -10.98
C PRO A 682 1.31 -24.87 -9.54
N SER A 683 2.48 -25.09 -8.93
CA SER A 683 2.77 -24.66 -7.56
C SER A 683 3.84 -23.57 -7.52
N ARG A 684 3.70 -22.61 -6.60
CA ARG A 684 4.61 -21.45 -6.50
C ARG A 684 4.71 -20.92 -5.06
N LEU A 685 5.92 -20.49 -4.68
CA LEU A 685 6.17 -19.66 -3.51
C LEU A 685 6.19 -18.17 -3.91
N PHE A 686 5.49 -17.35 -3.14
CA PHE A 686 5.57 -15.89 -3.12
C PHE A 686 6.29 -15.50 -1.83
N GLU A 687 7.63 -15.50 -1.90
CA GLU A 687 8.51 -15.39 -0.73
C GLU A 687 8.35 -14.05 -0.01
N GLU A 688 8.25 -12.96 -0.75
CA GLU A 688 8.15 -11.60 -0.21
C GLU A 688 6.79 -11.38 0.46
N ARG A 689 5.72 -11.95 -0.12
CA ARG A 689 4.38 -11.96 0.48
C ARG A 689 4.25 -12.94 1.65
N GLY A 690 5.14 -13.91 1.76
CA GLY A 690 5.07 -15.02 2.71
C GLY A 690 3.89 -15.95 2.47
N MET A 691 3.63 -16.30 1.21
CA MET A 691 2.54 -17.21 0.83
C MET A 691 3.01 -18.30 -0.13
N ALA A 692 2.50 -19.51 0.02
CA ALA A 692 2.75 -20.64 -0.89
C ALA A 692 1.44 -21.19 -1.45
N VAL A 693 1.42 -21.47 -2.75
CA VAL A 693 0.31 -22.09 -3.46
C VAL A 693 0.76 -23.46 -3.96
N PHE A 694 0.13 -24.53 -3.48
CA PHE A 694 0.33 -25.89 -3.98
C PHE A 694 -0.86 -26.30 -4.82
N ARG A 695 -0.60 -26.87 -6.00
CA ARG A 695 -1.65 -27.32 -6.92
C ARG A 695 -1.34 -28.66 -7.57
N SER A 696 -2.36 -29.49 -7.77
CA SER A 696 -2.26 -30.69 -8.63
C SER A 696 -2.30 -30.35 -10.12
N GLY A 697 -2.93 -29.22 -10.47
CA GLY A 697 -3.11 -28.74 -11.83
C GLY A 697 -3.87 -27.41 -11.86
N TRP A 698 -4.44 -27.08 -13.02
CA TRP A 698 -5.09 -25.81 -13.26
C TRP A 698 -6.63 -25.89 -13.30
N GLU A 699 -7.23 -27.07 -13.38
CA GLU A 699 -8.68 -27.25 -13.53
C GLU A 699 -9.44 -26.88 -12.23
N SER A 700 -10.75 -26.67 -12.32
CA SER A 700 -11.60 -26.29 -11.17
C SER A 700 -11.63 -27.34 -10.06
N GLU A 701 -11.51 -28.61 -10.43
CA GLU A 701 -11.54 -29.76 -9.52
C GLU A 701 -10.16 -30.12 -8.94
N ASP A 702 -9.09 -29.52 -9.46
CA ASP A 702 -7.73 -29.77 -8.98
C ASP A 702 -7.57 -29.34 -7.51
N LEU A 703 -6.67 -30.04 -6.81
CA LEU A 703 -6.26 -29.66 -5.47
C LEU A 703 -5.60 -28.29 -5.54
N ARG A 704 -6.00 -27.39 -4.64
CA ARG A 704 -5.36 -26.09 -4.43
C ARG A 704 -5.25 -25.83 -2.93
N LEU A 705 -4.04 -25.59 -2.48
CA LEU A 705 -3.75 -25.20 -1.10
C LEU A 705 -3.03 -23.86 -1.10
N LEU A 706 -3.55 -22.91 -0.33
CA LEU A 706 -2.89 -21.64 -0.06
C LEU A 706 -2.45 -21.64 1.41
N TYR A 707 -1.18 -21.35 1.65
CA TYR A 707 -0.55 -21.30 2.97
C TYR A 707 0.07 -19.91 3.20
N LYS A 708 0.02 -19.42 4.45
CA LYS A 708 0.59 -18.12 4.83
C LYS A 708 1.51 -18.20 6.05
N ALA A 709 2.71 -17.66 5.92
CA ALA A 709 3.61 -17.31 7.01
C ALA A 709 4.55 -16.19 6.54
N GLY A 710 4.28 -14.95 6.96
CA GLY A 710 4.90 -13.77 6.37
C GLY A 710 4.66 -12.47 7.11
N PRO A 711 5.15 -11.35 6.53
CA PRO A 711 4.92 -10.00 7.06
C PRO A 711 3.42 -9.68 7.14
N HIS A 712 3.05 -8.77 8.05
CA HIS A 712 1.70 -8.20 8.05
C HIS A 712 1.56 -7.16 6.93
N THR A 713 0.34 -6.97 6.45
CA THR A 713 -0.01 -5.91 5.47
C THR A 713 -1.49 -5.58 5.64
N ASN A 714 -1.83 -4.31 5.83
CA ASN A 714 -3.20 -3.75 5.83
C ASN A 714 -4.32 -4.79 6.10
N HIS A 715 -5.11 -5.15 5.07
CA HIS A 715 -6.28 -6.02 5.16
C HIS A 715 -6.06 -7.50 5.53
N HIS A 716 -4.87 -7.89 5.98
CA HIS A 716 -4.60 -9.23 6.51
C HIS A 716 -5.02 -9.40 7.99
N HIS A 717 -5.26 -10.65 8.42
CA HIS A 717 -5.67 -10.98 9.79
C HIS A 717 -4.47 -11.48 10.64
N LEU A 718 -4.73 -11.85 11.90
CA LEU A 718 -3.78 -12.52 12.81
C LEU A 718 -3.81 -14.04 12.56
N ASP A 719 -3.41 -14.42 11.35
CA ASP A 719 -3.67 -15.72 10.71
C ASP A 719 -2.38 -16.46 10.30
N GLN A 720 -1.30 -16.30 11.05
CA GLN A 720 -0.01 -16.86 10.68
C GLN A 720 0.01 -18.38 10.86
N GLY A 721 0.54 -19.09 9.87
CA GLY A 721 0.48 -20.54 9.78
C GLY A 721 -0.85 -21.09 9.24
N ASN A 722 -1.79 -20.23 8.88
CA ASN A 722 -3.08 -20.62 8.30
C ASN A 722 -2.90 -21.26 6.92
N PHE A 723 -3.82 -22.15 6.58
CA PHE A 723 -3.95 -22.72 5.26
C PHE A 723 -5.40 -22.97 4.89
N VAL A 724 -5.72 -22.83 3.61
CA VAL A 724 -7.03 -23.18 3.04
C VAL A 724 -6.84 -24.22 1.95
N LEU A 725 -7.79 -25.16 1.82
CA LEU A 725 -7.70 -26.30 0.92
C LEU A 725 -8.98 -26.47 0.10
N GLN A 726 -8.82 -26.50 -1.21
CA GLN A 726 -9.85 -26.89 -2.18
C GLN A 726 -9.47 -28.18 -2.90
N TYR A 727 -10.47 -29.01 -3.18
CA TYR A 727 -10.36 -30.22 -3.99
C TYR A 727 -11.74 -30.65 -4.49
N GLY A 728 -11.83 -31.16 -5.72
CA GLY A 728 -13.10 -31.61 -6.30
C GLY A 728 -14.13 -30.49 -6.48
N GLY A 729 -13.65 -29.24 -6.67
CA GLY A 729 -14.48 -28.05 -6.82
C GLY A 729 -15.05 -27.49 -5.51
N GLU A 730 -14.68 -28.06 -4.36
CA GLU A 730 -15.21 -27.69 -3.04
C GLU A 730 -14.11 -27.20 -2.10
N THR A 731 -14.43 -26.25 -1.21
CA THR A 731 -13.53 -25.87 -0.10
C THR A 731 -13.69 -26.88 1.04
N LEU A 732 -12.64 -27.68 1.26
CA LEU A 732 -12.59 -28.70 2.31
C LEU A 732 -12.03 -28.17 3.63
N VAL A 733 -11.01 -27.31 3.59
CA VAL A 733 -10.53 -26.55 4.75
C VAL A 733 -10.74 -25.08 4.40
N ASP A 734 -11.69 -24.45 5.08
CA ASP A 734 -12.00 -23.02 4.94
C ASP A 734 -11.38 -22.26 6.11
N GLU A 735 -11.69 -20.98 6.26
CA GLU A 735 -11.35 -20.18 7.45
C GLU A 735 -12.53 -19.27 7.83
N GLY A 736 -12.31 -18.28 8.71
CA GLY A 736 -13.20 -17.16 9.00
C GLY A 736 -13.78 -16.56 7.72
N GLY A 737 -12.87 -16.15 6.84
CA GLY A 737 -13.15 -15.54 5.54
C GLY A 737 -13.72 -14.12 5.67
N TYR A 738 -14.23 -13.60 4.55
CA TYR A 738 -14.79 -12.25 4.49
C TYR A 738 -15.88 -12.00 5.55
N ALA A 739 -15.64 -10.98 6.36
CA ALA A 739 -16.66 -10.31 7.15
C ALA A 739 -16.66 -8.84 6.79
N LYS A 740 -17.85 -8.24 6.73
CA LYS A 740 -17.98 -6.81 6.53
C LYS A 740 -17.48 -6.08 7.79
N TYR A 741 -16.25 -5.59 7.74
CA TYR A 741 -15.51 -4.90 8.78
C TYR A 741 -16.33 -3.88 9.59
N TYR A 742 -17.06 -2.99 8.93
CA TYR A 742 -17.87 -2.00 9.64
C TYR A 742 -19.25 -2.49 10.11
N GLU A 743 -19.71 -3.62 9.58
CA GLU A 743 -21.05 -4.12 9.88
C GLU A 743 -21.00 -5.25 10.93
N ASN A 744 -19.93 -6.01 10.97
CA ASN A 744 -19.90 -7.22 11.77
C ASN A 744 -19.34 -6.95 13.17
N LYS A 745 -20.19 -7.01 14.20
CA LYS A 745 -19.80 -6.83 15.60
C LYS A 745 -18.75 -7.83 16.12
N TYR A 746 -18.52 -8.94 15.41
CA TYR A 746 -17.51 -9.94 15.73
C TYR A 746 -16.22 -9.78 14.92
N TYR A 747 -16.12 -8.73 14.09
CA TYR A 747 -14.98 -8.55 13.20
C TYR A 747 -13.64 -8.49 13.96
N HIS A 748 -13.54 -7.60 14.94
CA HIS A 748 -12.33 -7.45 15.75
C HIS A 748 -12.13 -8.58 16.77
N SER A 749 -13.19 -9.15 17.34
CA SER A 749 -13.09 -10.16 18.42
C SER A 749 -13.08 -11.62 17.94
N PHE A 750 -13.30 -11.85 16.64
CA PHE A 750 -13.31 -13.20 16.07
C PHE A 750 -12.62 -13.24 14.71
N TYR A 751 -13.14 -12.54 13.69
CA TYR A 751 -12.70 -12.73 12.31
C TYR A 751 -11.23 -12.38 12.07
N THR A 752 -10.74 -11.34 12.73
CA THR A 752 -9.35 -10.90 12.62
C THR A 752 -8.38 -11.62 13.57
N GLN A 753 -8.90 -12.47 14.46
CA GLN A 753 -8.15 -13.15 15.51
C GLN A 753 -7.81 -14.58 15.13
N ALA A 754 -6.75 -15.13 15.73
CA ALA A 754 -6.24 -16.49 15.43
C ALA A 754 -7.32 -17.59 15.52
N VAL A 755 -8.35 -17.44 16.38
CA VAL A 755 -9.47 -18.38 16.50
C VAL A 755 -10.29 -18.58 15.23
N ALA A 756 -10.24 -17.65 14.29
CA ALA A 756 -10.96 -17.76 13.02
C ALA A 756 -10.15 -18.48 11.93
N HIS A 757 -8.92 -18.92 12.21
CA HIS A 757 -8.00 -19.45 11.20
C HIS A 757 -7.49 -20.85 11.56
N ASN A 758 -7.00 -21.59 10.56
CA ASN A 758 -6.50 -22.97 10.71
C ASN A 758 -5.07 -22.98 11.29
N THR A 759 -4.94 -22.46 12.52
CA THR A 759 -3.68 -22.34 13.25
C THR A 759 -3.81 -22.99 14.63
N VAL A 760 -2.81 -22.78 15.49
CA VAL A 760 -2.79 -23.28 16.88
C VAL A 760 -3.12 -22.14 17.84
N LEU A 761 -4.03 -22.38 18.79
CA LEU A 761 -4.20 -21.51 19.97
C LEU A 761 -3.48 -22.09 21.18
N LEU A 762 -3.16 -21.21 22.13
CA LEU A 762 -2.50 -21.54 23.39
C LEU A 762 -3.49 -21.44 24.56
N GLY A 763 -4.19 -22.55 24.84
CA GLY A 763 -5.17 -22.67 25.92
C GLY A 763 -6.54 -22.09 25.57
N ASP A 764 -7.05 -22.41 24.38
CA ASP A 764 -8.31 -21.93 23.79
C ASP A 764 -8.41 -20.40 23.68
N TYR A 765 -7.26 -19.73 23.72
CA TYR A 765 -7.16 -18.28 23.77
C TYR A 765 -7.26 -17.66 22.37
N PRO A 766 -8.33 -16.91 22.04
CA PRO A 766 -8.60 -16.50 20.67
C PRO A 766 -7.54 -15.59 20.04
N GLU A 767 -6.93 -14.73 20.85
CA GLU A 767 -5.91 -13.76 20.50
C GLU A 767 -4.49 -14.32 20.68
N SER A 768 -4.28 -15.62 20.45
CA SER A 768 -2.97 -16.29 20.68
C SER A 768 -1.82 -15.72 19.86
N GLN A 769 -2.11 -15.01 18.77
CA GLN A 769 -1.13 -14.34 17.92
C GLN A 769 -1.16 -12.82 18.08
N ASP A 770 -0.01 -12.20 17.85
CA ASP A 770 0.21 -10.76 17.80
C ASP A 770 0.43 -10.32 16.35
N LEU A 771 0.31 -9.02 16.09
CA LEU A 771 0.55 -8.47 14.76
C LEU A 771 2.03 -8.65 14.38
N ALA A 772 2.27 -9.19 13.18
CA ALA A 772 3.58 -9.20 12.56
C ALA A 772 4.01 -7.78 12.13
N ASP A 773 5.31 -7.51 12.06
CA ASP A 773 5.82 -6.27 11.49
C ASP A 773 5.61 -6.23 9.96
N LEU A 774 5.64 -5.02 9.37
CA LEU A 774 5.62 -4.84 7.91
C LEU A 774 6.98 -5.20 7.29
N ARG A 775 6.96 -5.53 6.01
CA ARG A 775 8.17 -5.85 5.24
C ARG A 775 8.92 -4.60 4.80
N ASP A 776 10.22 -4.54 5.05
CA ASP A 776 11.14 -3.50 4.56
C ASP A 776 10.69 -2.04 4.83
N ASP A 777 9.79 -1.82 5.79
CA ASP A 777 9.28 -0.49 6.12
C ASP A 777 10.25 0.27 7.04
N VAL A 778 10.56 -0.33 8.19
CA VAL A 778 11.62 0.11 9.12
C VAL A 778 12.49 -1.10 9.41
N LYS A 779 13.79 -1.03 9.10
CA LYS A 779 14.68 -2.19 9.11
C LYS A 779 14.85 -2.83 10.48
N ALA A 780 14.78 -2.03 11.54
CA ALA A 780 14.82 -2.53 12.91
C ALA A 780 13.54 -3.31 13.30
N LEU A 781 12.40 -3.05 12.63
CA LEU A 781 11.10 -3.69 12.87
C LEU A 781 10.85 -4.81 11.84
N ASP A 782 11.51 -5.96 12.04
CA ASP A 782 11.50 -7.10 11.10
C ASP A 782 11.03 -8.41 11.79
N SER A 783 10.15 -8.29 12.79
CA SER A 783 9.63 -9.43 13.56
C SER A 783 8.35 -10.01 12.93
N TYR A 784 8.49 -10.97 12.03
CA TYR A 784 7.36 -11.70 11.45
C TYR A 784 7.69 -13.18 11.12
N PRO A 785 6.67 -14.04 10.98
CA PRO A 785 6.83 -15.45 10.63
C PRO A 785 7.41 -15.63 9.23
N ARG A 786 8.11 -16.74 8.98
CA ARG A 786 8.75 -16.99 7.67
C ARG A 786 8.51 -18.42 7.20
N ILE A 787 8.32 -18.59 5.90
CA ILE A 787 8.51 -19.87 5.21
C ILE A 787 10.01 -20.09 5.06
N ILE A 788 10.61 -20.91 5.92
CA ILE A 788 12.06 -21.11 6.00
C ILE A 788 12.58 -22.17 5.01
N ALA A 789 11.69 -23.01 4.48
CA ALA A 789 11.99 -23.91 3.37
C ALA A 789 10.74 -24.12 2.52
N CYS A 790 10.89 -24.13 1.20
CA CYS A 790 9.83 -24.51 0.27
C CYS A 790 10.42 -25.24 -0.94
N THR A 791 9.76 -26.28 -1.40
CA THR A 791 10.07 -26.99 -2.63
C THR A 791 8.77 -27.17 -3.39
N THR A 792 8.76 -26.81 -4.67
CA THR A 792 7.65 -27.10 -5.59
C THR A 792 8.16 -27.94 -6.75
N GLY A 793 7.36 -28.91 -7.19
CA GLY A 793 7.81 -29.87 -8.22
C GLY A 793 6.70 -30.72 -8.81
N GLU A 794 7.04 -31.63 -9.73
CA GLU A 794 6.05 -32.51 -10.37
C GLU A 794 5.60 -33.67 -9.49
N VAL A 795 6.42 -34.07 -8.51
CA VAL A 795 6.19 -35.24 -7.65
C VAL A 795 5.83 -34.84 -6.22
N LEU A 796 6.30 -33.67 -5.78
CA LEU A 796 6.22 -33.23 -4.40
C LEU A 796 6.22 -31.72 -4.34
N ASP A 797 5.29 -31.17 -3.57
CA ASP A 797 5.45 -29.86 -2.98
C ASP A 797 5.65 -30.03 -1.46
N SER A 798 6.47 -29.18 -0.85
CA SER A 798 6.65 -29.17 0.60
C SER A 798 7.03 -27.79 1.09
N LEU A 799 6.60 -27.42 2.29
CA LEU A 799 7.05 -26.23 2.99
C LEU A 799 7.31 -26.51 4.46
N GLU A 800 8.19 -25.73 5.07
CA GLU A 800 8.37 -25.59 6.52
C GLU A 800 8.39 -24.09 6.85
N SER A 801 7.64 -23.68 7.87
CA SER A 801 7.62 -22.32 8.40
C SER A 801 8.17 -22.26 9.83
N GLU A 802 8.51 -21.06 10.30
CA GLU A 802 8.71 -20.75 11.72
C GLU A 802 7.76 -19.61 12.13
N LEU A 803 6.96 -19.85 13.18
CA LEU A 803 5.80 -19.04 13.54
C LEU A 803 5.89 -18.38 14.93
N SER A 804 6.84 -18.75 15.78
CA SER A 804 6.89 -18.33 17.20
C SER A 804 6.93 -16.81 17.42
N SER A 805 7.42 -16.03 16.45
CA SER A 805 7.56 -14.57 16.55
C SER A 805 6.24 -13.85 16.86
N VAL A 806 5.10 -14.41 16.44
CA VAL A 806 3.77 -13.83 16.72
C VAL A 806 3.08 -14.42 17.94
N TYR A 807 3.61 -15.49 18.55
CA TYR A 807 2.98 -16.13 19.71
C TYR A 807 3.30 -15.43 21.04
N LYS A 808 3.37 -14.10 21.01
CA LYS A 808 3.54 -13.21 22.17
C LYS A 808 4.73 -13.57 23.09
N GLY A 809 5.75 -14.26 22.56
CA GLY A 809 6.89 -14.76 23.34
C GLY A 809 6.57 -15.90 24.29
N ARG A 810 5.49 -16.66 24.05
CA ARG A 810 5.12 -17.89 24.79
C ARG A 810 5.81 -19.13 24.22
N LEU A 811 6.16 -19.11 22.94
CA LEU A 811 6.82 -20.20 22.23
C LEU A 811 8.28 -19.85 21.94
N SER A 812 9.19 -20.81 22.12
CA SER A 812 10.59 -20.71 21.71
C SER A 812 10.79 -21.12 20.25
N SER A 813 9.95 -22.01 19.73
CA SER A 813 9.87 -22.38 18.32
C SER A 813 8.46 -22.89 18.01
N PHE A 814 8.00 -22.63 16.80
CA PHE A 814 6.83 -23.30 16.25
C PHE A 814 7.06 -23.52 14.76
N ARG A 815 7.44 -24.75 14.42
CA ARG A 815 7.61 -25.18 13.04
C ARG A 815 6.36 -25.86 12.54
N ARG A 816 5.84 -25.42 11.40
CA ARG A 816 4.75 -26.08 10.68
C ARG A 816 5.23 -26.52 9.33
N SER A 817 5.08 -27.81 9.04
CA SER A 817 5.45 -28.44 7.79
C SER A 817 4.23 -28.98 7.06
N ILE A 818 4.13 -28.71 5.76
CA ILE A 818 3.14 -29.33 4.87
C ILE A 818 3.89 -30.07 3.78
N ILE A 819 3.59 -31.36 3.61
CA ILE A 819 4.14 -32.20 2.54
C ILE A 819 2.99 -32.69 1.66
N TYR A 820 3.08 -32.38 0.36
CA TYR A 820 2.11 -32.74 -0.65
C TYR A 820 2.76 -33.56 -1.77
N PRO A 821 2.67 -34.91 -1.74
CA PRO A 821 3.29 -35.78 -2.76
C PRO A 821 2.51 -35.82 -4.10
N LYS A 822 1.78 -34.75 -4.45
CA LYS A 822 0.93 -34.64 -5.64
C LYS A 822 0.02 -35.84 -5.87
N SER A 823 -0.52 -36.36 -4.77
CA SER A 823 -1.47 -37.48 -4.72
C SER A 823 -2.75 -37.05 -3.97
N ASP A 824 -3.52 -38.00 -3.44
CA ASP A 824 -4.80 -37.77 -2.77
C ASP A 824 -4.69 -37.52 -1.26
N TYR A 825 -3.48 -37.18 -0.75
CA TYR A 825 -3.27 -36.84 0.65
C TYR A 825 -2.22 -35.73 0.86
N LEU A 826 -2.27 -35.13 2.05
CA LEU A 826 -1.35 -34.13 2.57
C LEU A 826 -0.86 -34.60 3.95
N VAL A 827 0.37 -34.25 4.32
CA VAL A 827 0.89 -34.43 5.68
C VAL A 827 1.10 -33.04 6.29
N LEU A 828 0.40 -32.75 7.38
CA LEU A 828 0.65 -31.60 8.24
C LEU A 828 1.43 -32.11 9.46
N PHE A 829 2.55 -31.46 9.78
CA PHE A 829 3.37 -31.77 10.93
C PHE A 829 3.73 -30.47 11.66
N ASP A 830 3.40 -30.38 12.94
CA ASP A 830 3.70 -29.24 13.79
C ASP A 830 4.68 -29.68 14.87
N ASP A 831 5.78 -28.96 15.02
CA ASP A 831 6.79 -29.15 16.07
C ASP A 831 6.85 -27.87 16.92
N ILE A 832 6.31 -27.94 18.14
CA ILE A 832 6.04 -26.77 18.98
C ILE A 832 6.83 -26.89 20.29
N GLU A 833 7.58 -25.86 20.63
CA GLU A 833 8.25 -25.72 21.91
C GLU A 833 7.77 -24.46 22.64
N ALA A 834 7.27 -24.62 23.86
CA ALA A 834 6.78 -23.55 24.71
C ALA A 834 7.77 -23.24 25.86
N HIS A 835 7.87 -21.97 26.24
CA HIS A 835 8.69 -21.57 27.39
C HIS A 835 8.14 -22.07 28.73
N ASN A 836 6.82 -22.28 28.81
CA ASN A 836 6.10 -22.83 29.96
C ASN A 836 5.10 -23.89 29.49
N GLU A 837 4.52 -24.67 30.40
CA GLU A 837 3.48 -25.64 30.06
C GLU A 837 2.23 -24.95 29.46
N GLU A 838 1.87 -25.33 28.24
CA GLU A 838 0.73 -24.80 27.48
C GLU A 838 -0.21 -25.92 27.04
N GLN A 839 -1.50 -25.60 26.91
CA GLN A 839 -2.41 -26.46 26.16
C GLN A 839 -2.39 -26.00 24.71
N PHE A 840 -2.20 -26.93 23.77
CA PHE A 840 -2.18 -26.64 22.35
C PHE A 840 -3.50 -27.04 21.72
N ASP A 841 -4.09 -26.13 20.94
CA ASP A 841 -5.41 -26.27 20.34
C ASP A 841 -5.33 -26.06 18.82
N TRP A 842 -5.34 -27.15 18.05
CA TRP A 842 -5.36 -27.09 16.58
C TRP A 842 -6.77 -26.83 16.07
N LEU A 843 -6.90 -25.86 15.16
CA LEU A 843 -8.17 -25.47 14.56
C LEU A 843 -8.27 -25.90 13.10
N PHE A 844 -9.42 -26.45 12.72
CA PHE A 844 -9.77 -26.69 11.31
C PHE A 844 -11.21 -26.26 11.02
N HIS A 845 -11.39 -25.33 10.08
CA HIS A 845 -12.68 -24.73 9.76
C HIS A 845 -13.30 -25.35 8.49
N ALA A 846 -14.63 -25.37 8.45
CA ALA A 846 -15.40 -25.87 7.31
C ALA A 846 -16.65 -25.02 7.04
N ARG A 847 -17.03 -24.94 5.76
CA ARG A 847 -18.34 -24.39 5.33
C ARG A 847 -19.45 -25.34 5.70
N GLY A 848 -20.55 -24.80 6.24
CA GLY A 848 -21.71 -25.53 6.71
C GLY A 848 -21.56 -26.00 8.17
N LYS A 849 -22.51 -25.67 9.03
CA LYS A 849 -22.46 -26.03 10.46
C LYS A 849 -22.37 -27.53 10.71
N GLU A 850 -22.97 -28.35 9.85
CA GLU A 850 -23.04 -29.82 9.98
C GLU A 850 -21.96 -30.58 9.19
N SER A 851 -21.02 -29.87 8.56
CA SER A 851 -20.04 -30.48 7.65
C SER A 851 -18.91 -31.23 8.35
N ILE A 852 -18.70 -30.98 9.65
CA ILE A 852 -17.67 -31.64 10.45
C ILE A 852 -18.26 -32.82 11.24
N ARG A 853 -17.60 -33.98 11.18
CA ARG A 853 -17.90 -35.15 12.00
C ARG A 853 -16.65 -35.69 12.68
N ILE A 854 -16.81 -36.19 13.90
CA ILE A 854 -15.76 -36.84 14.67
C ILE A 854 -16.09 -38.33 14.77
N ASP A 855 -15.20 -39.18 14.27
CA ASP A 855 -15.32 -40.64 14.25
C ASP A 855 -14.11 -41.26 14.98
N GLY A 856 -14.22 -41.43 16.30
CA GLY A 856 -13.10 -41.86 17.15
C GLY A 856 -12.02 -40.78 17.21
N THR A 857 -10.80 -41.10 16.77
CA THR A 857 -9.68 -40.15 16.64
C THR A 857 -9.60 -39.49 15.25
N ASN A 858 -10.54 -39.79 14.35
CA ASN A 858 -10.57 -39.17 13.02
C ASN A 858 -11.52 -37.99 13.00
N VAL A 859 -11.16 -36.96 12.22
CA VAL A 859 -12.10 -35.90 11.84
C VAL A 859 -12.43 -36.04 10.37
N ARG A 860 -13.68 -35.79 10.01
CA ARG A 860 -14.14 -35.72 8.63
C ARG A 860 -14.76 -34.36 8.34
N ILE A 861 -14.38 -33.77 7.22
CA ILE A 861 -15.07 -32.62 6.63
C ILE A 861 -15.75 -33.10 5.36
N ILE A 862 -17.07 -32.95 5.29
CA ILE A 862 -17.90 -33.51 4.23
C ILE A 862 -18.57 -32.36 3.48
N GLN A 863 -18.23 -32.21 2.20
CA GLN A 863 -18.91 -31.34 1.26
C GLN A 863 -19.72 -32.19 0.25
N PRO A 864 -20.62 -31.59 -0.54
CA PRO A 864 -21.46 -32.35 -1.48
C PRO A 864 -20.67 -33.19 -2.49
N ASN A 865 -19.57 -32.65 -3.01
CA ASN A 865 -18.80 -33.28 -4.09
C ASN A 865 -17.44 -33.85 -3.65
N ALA A 866 -16.96 -33.50 -2.46
CA ALA A 866 -15.66 -33.93 -1.94
C ALA A 866 -15.69 -34.12 -0.42
N GLN A 867 -14.74 -34.91 0.11
CA GLN A 867 -14.57 -35.10 1.55
C GLN A 867 -13.10 -35.12 1.93
N LEU A 868 -12.77 -34.59 3.10
CA LEU A 868 -11.48 -34.72 3.75
C LEU A 868 -11.61 -35.66 4.95
N ARG A 869 -10.71 -36.64 5.05
CA ARG A 869 -10.51 -37.44 6.26
C ARG A 869 -9.17 -37.08 6.87
N MET A 870 -9.19 -36.58 8.09
CA MET A 870 -7.99 -36.27 8.88
C MET A 870 -7.73 -37.43 9.84
N GLU A 871 -6.58 -38.08 9.68
CA GLU A 871 -6.09 -39.12 10.60
C GLU A 871 -5.01 -38.53 11.51
N ILE A 872 -5.27 -38.50 12.81
CA ILE A 872 -4.31 -37.99 13.81
C ILE A 872 -3.33 -39.11 14.14
N VAL A 873 -2.07 -38.95 13.74
CA VAL A 873 -1.01 -39.95 13.94
C VAL A 873 -0.33 -39.76 15.31
N THR A 874 0.00 -38.53 15.65
CA THR A 874 0.58 -38.12 16.93
C THR A 874 0.07 -36.71 17.29
N PRO A 875 -0.17 -36.42 18.59
CA PRO A 875 -0.37 -37.41 19.65
C PRO A 875 -1.73 -38.14 19.45
N PRO A 876 -1.84 -39.44 19.80
CA PRO A 876 -3.06 -40.21 19.50
C PRO A 876 -4.29 -39.82 20.35
N ASP A 877 -4.07 -39.12 21.47
CA ASP A 877 -5.10 -38.83 22.48
C ASP A 877 -5.39 -37.31 22.55
N LEU A 878 -6.01 -36.74 21.50
CA LEU A 878 -6.49 -35.35 21.50
C LEU A 878 -7.97 -35.27 21.89
N ASN A 879 -8.33 -34.24 22.68
CA ASN A 879 -9.71 -33.89 22.93
C ASN A 879 -10.28 -33.14 21.72
N SER A 880 -11.36 -33.63 21.14
CA SER A 880 -12.00 -32.99 19.98
C SER A 880 -13.30 -32.29 20.34
N ARG A 881 -13.50 -31.04 19.90
CA ARG A 881 -14.74 -30.28 20.09
C ARG A 881 -15.14 -29.56 18.82
N ILE A 882 -16.39 -29.74 18.37
CA ILE A 882 -16.97 -28.93 17.29
C ILE A 882 -17.55 -27.64 17.90
N ARG A 883 -17.21 -26.51 17.28
CA ARG A 883 -17.68 -25.16 17.61
C ARG A 883 -18.31 -24.53 16.37
N PHE A 884 -19.11 -23.50 16.58
CA PHE A 884 -19.77 -22.76 15.50
C PHE A 884 -19.23 -21.35 15.44
N HIS A 885 -19.12 -20.80 14.23
CA HIS A 885 -18.83 -19.38 14.08
C HIS A 885 -19.94 -18.54 14.74
N PRO A 886 -19.59 -17.40 15.36
CA PRO A 886 -20.57 -16.51 15.99
C PRO A 886 -21.53 -15.87 14.98
N HIS A 887 -21.11 -15.82 13.71
CA HIS A 887 -21.88 -15.31 12.57
C HIS A 887 -21.57 -16.14 11.31
N GLY A 888 -22.58 -16.52 10.55
CA GLY A 888 -22.45 -17.33 9.32
C GLY A 888 -22.76 -18.83 9.48
N ASP A 889 -22.80 -19.53 8.34
CA ASP A 889 -23.01 -20.98 8.26
C ASP A 889 -21.68 -21.73 8.13
N LYS A 890 -20.90 -21.71 9.21
CA LYS A 890 -19.59 -22.36 9.31
C LYS A 890 -19.42 -23.00 10.69
N SER A 891 -18.63 -24.06 10.75
CA SER A 891 -18.18 -24.69 11.99
C SER A 891 -16.68 -24.94 11.94
N PHE A 892 -16.10 -25.23 13.10
CA PHE A 892 -14.71 -25.63 13.21
C PHE A 892 -14.53 -26.66 14.30
N VAL A 893 -13.50 -27.48 14.16
CA VAL A 893 -13.07 -28.41 15.19
C VAL A 893 -11.86 -27.84 15.90
N THR A 894 -11.86 -27.96 17.22
CA THR A 894 -10.67 -27.78 18.06
C THR A 894 -10.18 -29.17 18.45
N LEU A 895 -8.92 -29.47 18.20
CA LEU A 895 -8.22 -30.64 18.71
C LEU A 895 -7.23 -30.17 19.77
N SER A 896 -7.42 -30.60 21.02
CA SER A 896 -6.68 -30.06 22.18
C SER A 896 -5.84 -31.13 22.85
N THR A 897 -4.63 -30.79 23.28
CA THR A 897 -3.88 -31.67 24.19
C THR A 897 -4.67 -31.89 25.49
N PRO A 898 -4.68 -33.11 26.05
CA PRO A 898 -5.45 -33.40 27.26
C PRO A 898 -4.82 -32.79 28.51
N GLU A 899 -3.51 -32.59 28.48
CA GLU A 899 -2.71 -31.96 29.53
C GLU A 899 -1.93 -30.79 28.94
N LYS A 900 -1.43 -29.92 29.81
CA LYS A 900 -0.49 -28.87 29.40
C LYS A 900 0.89 -29.48 29.21
N LEU A 901 1.58 -29.09 28.14
CA LEU A 901 2.86 -29.64 27.72
C LEU A 901 3.83 -28.50 27.40
N THR A 902 5.13 -28.77 27.51
CA THR A 902 6.17 -27.84 27.00
C THR A 902 6.52 -28.10 25.54
N GLU A 903 6.18 -29.29 25.02
CA GLU A 903 6.48 -29.74 23.66
C GLU A 903 5.27 -30.48 23.08
N ALA A 904 5.03 -30.33 21.78
CA ALA A 904 4.01 -31.09 21.06
C ALA A 904 4.45 -31.42 19.62
N GLN A 905 4.18 -32.66 19.19
CA GLN A 905 4.53 -33.23 17.88
C GLN A 905 3.42 -34.11 17.29
#